data_AF-A0A9W6AHF6-F1
#
_entry.id   AF-A0A9W6AHF6-F1
#
_cell.length_a   1.000
_cell.length_b   1.000
_cell.length_c   1.000
_cell.angle_alpha   90.00
_cell.angle_beta   90.00
_cell.angle_gamma   90.00
#
_symmetry.space_group_name_H-M   'P 1'
#
loop_
_entity.id
_entity.type
_entity.pdbx_description
1 polymer ?
#
loop_
_entity_poly.entity_id
_entity_poly.type
_entity_poly.pdbx_seq_one_letter_code
_entity_poly.pdbx_strand_id
1 'polypeptide(L)'
;MASLKNLQNMRHAFTWNMLIAYAIIATSVFSYGFDDAVYSTIQTMDSFEKQFGTYDSSTGEYGFSTQHLAFLNSLGLPAKAAGTFIGWAIGEYYGRRTCFIGMQLMCIIGISVSYSATTFGQILAGRMIVQCFIGWEDWLVPMFLGEICPTVVRGATVVVYVFAHMFGSFICAIITYETAKLEGNAAWKIPIGVMWTFPCFILLCSWLVPESPRWLIRKNKIQAATKQLEYLNKGKNIDVAGEVAFLQAAVEANAQTKGSWAELLQGTNRRRTMIAVMTAAFNQLTGQSFVSQYGSLFVKSLKVMNPFAFTLGSRGISTIGPLVTFSLVDTTGRRPIYLIGGTMTTALLMICGGLGTGTITDGKKRGVCGVLMMYGLFYIMSFGSISVITGAETPHLRLRDKTSVVAWLIRIVCDFAVSYSLPYLLDAPYADLQSKVGFIYGSLAAVGVACGYFFLPELTGRSLEELEDMWQRRIPARKFADWESDRTGSIGAKVTEMEGETVDAEKARAYASVRAAFASGRTKSKDWRRHQLKRAWWMVEDNKDRILDALRADLNKHPLEAMLGEITGLQNDILRTLDKLDEWTKDEKPTRWDPINFLGGTVVRQEPLGVSLIIGAWNFPFMLTLQPLVAAIAAGCAVILKPSDVAQASQDLLMEIVPMYMDRDAITCVSAGPSEMKYILESRFDHIFYTGSANVAKIIYAAAAKHLTPVTLELGGQGPAIVAPSANIDLAAKHIAWAKFSNAGQICVNVNHVLIDPSIREAFMTRLIHYFDEFTGGRDNKPDYYSRIINERNFDRLESLLDRTSGKVIHGGIRDRQNRYFGPTIVVDVGPDDPLLSEELFGPILPIIDADLDTAISFTRSIEHPLALYAFTNIESEKKRIQNETSSGGVTFNDCLLHAAALDAPFGGVGNSGIGSYHGKYGILAFSHLRTYTNAIPTWMEGAMGARYPPYSDTNMRKLSPPAKAPFDREGNDTTSRSKVLSAAATLAVLGISVWMFGAREKLPPYGRNWLRK
;
A
#
# COMPACT_ATOMS: atom_id res chain seq x y z
N MET A 1 -7.95 3.59 6.22
CA MET A 1 -6.64 3.44 5.54
C MET A 1 -6.71 2.62 4.24
N ALA A 2 -7.46 1.52 4.16
CA ALA A 2 -7.56 0.71 2.93
C ALA A 2 -8.23 1.43 1.73
N SER A 3 -9.25 2.27 1.95
CA SER A 3 -9.91 3.01 0.84
C SER A 3 -9.07 4.15 0.26
N LEU A 4 -8.23 4.82 1.08
CA LEU A 4 -7.27 5.84 0.63
C LEU A 4 -6.14 5.24 -0.23
N LYS A 5 -5.73 4.00 0.07
CA LYS A 5 -4.75 3.23 -0.70
C LYS A 5 -5.29 2.86 -2.10
N ASN A 6 -6.59 2.55 -2.21
CA ASN A 6 -7.25 2.31 -3.49
C ASN A 6 -7.40 3.58 -4.34
N LEU A 7 -7.69 4.72 -3.73
CA LEU A 7 -7.72 6.01 -4.46
C LEU A 7 -6.35 6.37 -5.05
N GLN A 8 -5.27 6.09 -4.32
CA GLN A 8 -3.90 6.28 -4.82
C GLN A 8 -3.56 5.27 -5.93
N ASN A 9 -3.86 3.97 -5.76
CA ASN A 9 -3.66 2.96 -6.81
C ASN A 9 -4.48 3.27 -8.07
N MET A 10 -5.72 3.75 -7.94
CA MET A 10 -6.54 4.19 -9.06
C MET A 10 -5.96 5.41 -9.77
N ARG A 11 -5.44 6.40 -9.03
CA ARG A 11 -4.79 7.59 -9.62
C ARG A 11 -3.57 7.20 -10.45
N HIS A 12 -2.84 6.16 -10.07
CA HIS A 12 -1.75 5.61 -10.86
C HIS A 12 -2.23 4.66 -11.99
N ALA A 13 -3.39 4.03 -11.85
CA ALA A 13 -3.94 3.09 -12.84
C ALA A 13 -4.64 3.78 -14.04
N PHE A 14 -5.34 4.90 -13.83
CA PHE A 14 -6.07 5.58 -14.92
C PHE A 14 -5.26 6.72 -15.55
N THR A 15 -5.28 6.79 -16.88
CA THR A 15 -4.88 8.02 -17.61
C THR A 15 -6.06 8.97 -17.74
N TRP A 16 -5.80 10.23 -18.11
CA TRP A 16 -6.87 11.20 -18.40
C TRP A 16 -7.78 10.75 -19.54
N ASN A 17 -7.23 10.14 -20.59
CA ASN A 17 -8.02 9.64 -21.71
C ASN A 17 -8.94 8.48 -21.30
N MET A 18 -8.45 7.59 -20.43
CA MET A 18 -9.29 6.54 -19.84
C MET A 18 -10.43 7.16 -19.02
N LEU A 19 -10.14 8.12 -18.13
CA LEU A 19 -11.17 8.79 -17.31
C LEU A 19 -12.25 9.47 -18.15
N ILE A 20 -11.87 10.14 -19.25
CA ILE A 20 -12.81 10.79 -20.16
C ILE A 20 -13.70 9.74 -20.84
N ALA A 21 -13.12 8.66 -21.37
CA ALA A 21 -13.88 7.57 -21.97
C ALA A 21 -14.86 6.94 -20.95
N TYR A 22 -14.41 6.74 -19.71
CA TYR A 22 -15.26 6.23 -18.63
C TYR A 22 -16.40 7.16 -18.27
N ALA A 23 -16.15 8.46 -18.15
CA ALA A 23 -17.20 9.43 -17.85
C ALA A 23 -18.31 9.43 -18.92
N ILE A 24 -17.92 9.35 -20.21
CA ILE A 24 -18.89 9.30 -21.32
C ILE A 24 -19.69 7.99 -21.29
N ILE A 25 -19.03 6.85 -21.09
CA ILE A 25 -19.71 5.54 -21.00
C ILE A 25 -20.64 5.51 -19.77
N ALA A 26 -20.19 6.02 -18.62
CA ALA A 26 -20.98 6.11 -17.40
C ALA A 26 -22.21 7.03 -17.56
N THR A 27 -22.15 8.05 -18.41
CA THR A 27 -23.30 8.92 -18.71
C THR A 27 -24.43 8.14 -19.42
N SER A 28 -24.10 7.12 -20.21
CA SER A 28 -25.13 6.23 -20.80
C SER A 28 -25.88 5.47 -19.71
N VAL A 29 -25.12 4.93 -18.75
CA VAL A 29 -25.65 4.16 -17.62
C VAL A 29 -26.47 5.02 -16.66
N PHE A 30 -26.05 6.29 -16.52
CA PHE A 30 -26.86 7.29 -15.86
C PHE A 30 -28.21 7.48 -16.56
N SER A 31 -28.24 7.52 -17.89
CA SER A 31 -29.49 7.60 -18.67
C SER A 31 -30.38 6.37 -18.48
N TYR A 32 -29.80 5.17 -18.40
CA TYR A 32 -30.55 3.96 -18.06
C TYR A 32 -31.15 4.05 -16.66
N GLY A 33 -30.35 4.43 -15.66
CA GLY A 33 -30.83 4.63 -14.29
C GLY A 33 -31.95 5.65 -14.19
N PHE A 34 -31.86 6.72 -14.99
CA PHE A 34 -32.88 7.74 -15.09
C PHE A 34 -34.20 7.15 -15.64
N ASP A 35 -34.16 6.39 -16.74
CA ASP A 35 -35.36 5.74 -17.33
C ASP A 35 -36.10 4.84 -16.34
N ASP A 36 -35.37 3.98 -15.62
CA ASP A 36 -35.93 3.05 -14.63
C ASP A 36 -36.72 3.80 -13.53
N ALA A 37 -36.25 4.99 -13.15
CA ALA A 37 -36.91 5.84 -12.16
C ALA A 37 -38.06 6.68 -12.73
N VAL A 38 -37.96 7.13 -13.99
CA VAL A 38 -39.03 7.89 -14.67
C VAL A 38 -40.30 7.06 -14.68
N TYR A 39 -40.25 5.85 -15.23
CA TYR A 39 -41.46 5.07 -15.43
C TYR A 39 -42.06 4.51 -14.13
N SER A 40 -41.23 4.22 -13.11
CA SER A 40 -41.72 3.81 -11.80
C SER A 40 -42.41 4.94 -11.02
N THR A 41 -42.15 6.21 -11.36
CA THR A 41 -42.75 7.37 -10.69
C THR A 41 -43.86 8.05 -11.50
N ILE A 42 -43.73 8.20 -12.82
CA ILE A 42 -44.79 8.83 -13.64
C ILE A 42 -46.09 8.02 -13.62
N GLN A 43 -46.01 6.69 -13.51
CA GLN A 43 -47.21 5.84 -13.42
C GLN A 43 -48.03 6.08 -12.14
N THR A 44 -47.44 6.74 -11.14
CA THR A 44 -48.12 7.14 -9.89
C THR A 44 -48.61 8.59 -9.90
N MET A 45 -48.31 9.36 -10.95
CA MET A 45 -48.74 10.75 -11.11
C MET A 45 -50.18 10.81 -11.62
N ASP A 46 -51.02 11.61 -10.95
CA ASP A 46 -52.44 11.72 -11.28
C ASP A 46 -52.69 12.23 -12.73
N SER A 47 -51.82 13.10 -13.25
CA SER A 47 -51.89 13.58 -14.64
C SER A 47 -51.68 12.46 -15.67
N PHE A 48 -50.83 11.49 -15.34
CA PHE A 48 -50.52 10.35 -16.22
C PHE A 48 -51.64 9.31 -16.17
N GLU A 49 -52.18 9.06 -14.97
CA GLU A 49 -53.38 8.23 -14.75
C GLU A 49 -54.60 8.81 -15.48
N LYS A 50 -54.81 10.13 -15.47
CA LYS A 50 -55.90 10.79 -16.21
C LYS A 50 -55.77 10.68 -17.73
N GLN A 51 -54.54 10.74 -18.26
CA GLN A 51 -54.30 10.71 -19.70
C GLN A 51 -54.38 9.29 -20.30
N PHE A 52 -53.90 8.29 -19.56
CA PHE A 52 -53.68 6.94 -20.08
C PHE A 52 -54.37 5.82 -19.29
N GLY A 53 -54.90 6.11 -18.10
CA GLY A 53 -55.62 5.17 -17.26
C GLY A 53 -57.09 5.01 -17.64
N THR A 54 -57.75 4.06 -16.98
CA THR A 54 -59.18 3.78 -17.14
C THR A 54 -59.96 4.40 -15.99
N TYR A 55 -61.09 5.04 -16.29
CA TYR A 55 -61.97 5.60 -15.26
C TYR A 55 -62.76 4.49 -14.57
N ASP A 56 -62.64 4.38 -13.24
CA ASP A 56 -63.40 3.42 -12.44
C ASP A 56 -64.63 4.10 -11.83
N SER A 57 -65.81 3.63 -12.23
CA SER A 57 -67.10 4.16 -11.79
C SER A 57 -67.41 3.88 -10.32
N SER A 58 -66.68 2.97 -9.66
CA SER A 58 -66.90 2.58 -8.26
C SER A 58 -66.10 3.42 -7.25
N THR A 59 -64.93 3.92 -7.64
CA THR A 59 -64.01 4.70 -6.80
C THR A 59 -63.98 6.19 -7.15
N GLY A 60 -64.46 6.57 -8.34
CA GLY A 60 -64.49 7.97 -8.80
C GLY A 60 -63.13 8.53 -9.20
N GLU A 61 -62.11 7.68 -9.28
CA GLU A 61 -60.73 8.04 -9.62
C GLU A 61 -60.29 7.38 -10.94
N TYR A 62 -59.32 8.00 -11.63
CA TYR A 62 -58.65 7.39 -12.77
C TYR A 62 -57.53 6.48 -12.26
N GLY A 63 -57.46 5.24 -12.72
CA GLY A 63 -56.42 4.29 -12.33
C GLY A 63 -56.07 3.33 -13.46
N PHE A 64 -54.89 2.72 -13.38
CA PHE A 64 -54.54 1.64 -14.30
C PHE A 64 -55.15 0.32 -13.83
N SER A 65 -55.80 -0.42 -14.74
CA SER A 65 -56.16 -1.80 -14.43
C SER A 65 -54.91 -2.66 -14.24
N THR A 66 -55.02 -3.74 -13.47
CA THR A 66 -53.93 -4.68 -13.17
C THR A 66 -53.23 -5.18 -14.45
N GLN A 67 -53.99 -5.35 -15.55
CA GLN A 67 -53.45 -5.70 -16.86
C GLN A 67 -52.66 -4.56 -17.53
N HIS A 68 -53.18 -3.33 -17.52
CA HIS A 68 -52.45 -2.18 -18.10
C HIS A 68 -51.15 -1.91 -17.34
N LEU A 69 -51.17 -2.01 -16.01
CA LEU A 69 -49.99 -1.85 -15.16
C LEU A 69 -48.96 -2.97 -15.37
N ALA A 70 -49.43 -4.22 -15.54
CA ALA A 70 -48.56 -5.34 -15.89
C ALA A 70 -47.94 -5.13 -17.27
N PHE A 71 -48.71 -4.73 -18.29
CA PHE A 71 -48.17 -4.47 -19.63
C PHE A 71 -47.17 -3.31 -19.66
N LEU A 72 -47.47 -2.21 -18.97
CA LEU A 72 -46.60 -1.04 -18.93
C LEU A 72 -45.19 -1.39 -18.40
N ASN A 73 -45.09 -2.30 -17.43
CA ASN A 73 -43.82 -2.66 -16.79
C ASN A 73 -43.18 -3.94 -17.34
N SER A 74 -43.95 -4.92 -17.82
CA SER A 74 -43.42 -6.21 -18.26
C SER A 74 -43.29 -6.36 -19.79
N LEU A 75 -44.12 -5.68 -20.60
CA LEU A 75 -44.12 -5.89 -22.06
C LEU A 75 -42.86 -5.32 -22.74
N GLY A 76 -42.17 -4.39 -22.09
CA GLY A 76 -40.87 -3.90 -22.52
C GLY A 76 -39.73 -4.92 -22.34
N LEU A 77 -39.87 -5.91 -21.47
CA LEU A 77 -38.80 -6.86 -21.15
C LEU A 77 -38.48 -7.84 -22.32
N PRO A 78 -39.46 -8.37 -23.08
CA PRO A 78 -39.18 -9.05 -24.33
C PRO A 78 -38.40 -8.19 -25.34
N ALA A 79 -38.71 -6.90 -25.44
CA ALA A 79 -37.98 -5.96 -26.28
C ALA A 79 -36.53 -5.77 -25.78
N LYS A 80 -36.33 -5.68 -24.46
CA LYS A 80 -35.01 -5.69 -23.81
C LYS A 80 -34.20 -6.95 -24.12
N ALA A 81 -34.83 -8.13 -24.12
CA ALA A 81 -34.19 -9.39 -24.50
C ALA A 81 -33.78 -9.40 -25.99
N ALA A 82 -34.66 -8.94 -26.88
CA ALA A 82 -34.34 -8.78 -28.30
C ALA A 82 -33.19 -7.79 -28.51
N GLY A 83 -33.21 -6.67 -27.77
CA GLY A 83 -32.13 -5.68 -27.73
C GLY A 83 -30.79 -6.31 -27.36
N THR A 84 -30.76 -7.12 -26.30
CA THR A 84 -29.54 -7.84 -25.87
C THR A 84 -28.92 -8.66 -27.02
N PHE A 85 -29.75 -9.40 -27.77
CA PHE A 85 -29.29 -10.18 -28.92
C PHE A 85 -28.82 -9.31 -30.11
N ILE A 86 -29.56 -8.25 -30.43
CA ILE A 86 -29.22 -7.35 -31.54
C ILE A 86 -27.91 -6.60 -31.23
N GLY A 87 -27.78 -6.08 -30.01
CA GLY A 87 -26.55 -5.43 -29.53
C GLY A 87 -25.36 -6.38 -29.60
N TRP A 88 -25.54 -7.65 -29.16
CA TRP A 88 -24.53 -8.68 -29.34
C TRP A 88 -24.08 -8.86 -30.79
N ALA A 89 -25.03 -9.05 -31.71
CA ALA A 89 -24.73 -9.23 -33.12
C ALA A 89 -23.95 -8.02 -33.67
N ILE A 90 -24.44 -6.80 -33.44
CA ILE A 90 -23.79 -5.58 -33.94
C ILE A 90 -22.39 -5.42 -33.33
N GLY A 91 -22.23 -5.62 -32.02
CA GLY A 91 -20.94 -5.51 -31.33
C GLY A 91 -19.93 -6.57 -31.80
N GLU A 92 -20.36 -7.80 -32.09
CA GLU A 92 -19.47 -8.85 -32.60
C GLU A 92 -19.01 -8.56 -34.04
N TYR A 93 -19.89 -8.05 -34.90
CA TYR A 93 -19.59 -7.79 -36.32
C TYR A 93 -18.92 -6.44 -36.58
N TYR A 94 -19.43 -5.36 -36.00
CA TYR A 94 -19.07 -3.97 -36.33
C TYR A 94 -18.26 -3.23 -35.26
N GLY A 95 -18.06 -3.82 -34.07
CA GLY A 95 -17.23 -3.25 -32.99
C GLY A 95 -18.05 -2.68 -31.83
N ARG A 96 -17.39 -2.48 -30.69
CA ARG A 96 -18.04 -2.04 -29.45
C ARG A 96 -18.46 -0.57 -29.56
N ARG A 97 -17.61 0.27 -30.16
CA ARG A 97 -17.88 1.70 -30.32
C ARG A 97 -19.07 1.95 -31.25
N THR A 98 -19.16 1.23 -32.37
CA THR A 98 -20.29 1.33 -33.30
C THR A 98 -21.59 0.92 -32.64
N CYS A 99 -21.58 -0.17 -31.87
CA CYS A 99 -22.73 -0.61 -31.09
C CYS A 99 -23.15 0.45 -30.05
N PHE A 100 -22.17 1.05 -29.36
CA PHE A 100 -22.40 2.10 -28.37
C PHE A 100 -23.02 3.37 -28.98
N ILE A 101 -22.63 3.76 -30.19
CA ILE A 101 -23.24 4.90 -30.89
C ILE A 101 -24.65 4.56 -31.38
N GLY A 102 -24.83 3.38 -31.97
CA GLY A 102 -26.12 2.93 -32.48
C GLY A 102 -27.21 2.86 -31.41
N MET A 103 -26.86 2.46 -30.18
CA MET A 103 -27.84 2.38 -29.10
C MET A 103 -28.35 3.77 -28.66
N GLN A 104 -27.51 4.82 -28.72
CA GLN A 104 -27.95 6.18 -28.37
C GLN A 104 -28.99 6.72 -29.35
N LEU A 105 -28.82 6.43 -30.65
CA LEU A 105 -29.79 6.82 -31.68
C LEU A 105 -31.15 6.15 -31.44
N MET A 106 -31.14 4.87 -31.07
CA MET A 106 -32.36 4.14 -30.72
C MET A 106 -33.02 4.72 -29.46
N CYS A 107 -32.22 5.11 -28.46
CA CYS A 107 -32.72 5.78 -27.25
C CYS A 107 -33.45 7.08 -27.60
N ILE A 108 -32.87 7.95 -28.44
CA ILE A 108 -33.50 9.20 -28.88
C ILE A 108 -34.84 8.94 -29.57
N ILE A 109 -34.91 7.94 -30.46
CA ILE A 109 -36.16 7.56 -31.15
C ILE A 109 -37.21 7.14 -30.12
N GLY A 110 -36.85 6.27 -29.17
CA GLY A 110 -37.76 5.80 -28.13
C GLY A 110 -38.30 6.95 -27.26
N ILE A 111 -37.42 7.84 -26.81
CA ILE A 111 -37.81 9.00 -26.00
C ILE A 111 -38.69 9.96 -26.81
N SER A 112 -38.41 10.16 -28.10
CA SER A 112 -39.24 10.99 -29.00
C SER A 112 -40.68 10.46 -29.10
N VAL A 113 -40.83 9.14 -29.26
CA VAL A 113 -42.14 8.48 -29.33
C VAL A 113 -42.87 8.58 -27.98
N SER A 114 -42.17 8.37 -26.86
CA SER A 114 -42.74 8.50 -25.52
C SER A 114 -43.18 9.92 -25.17
N TYR A 115 -42.38 10.94 -25.54
CA TYR A 115 -42.70 12.35 -25.28
C TYR A 115 -43.91 12.85 -26.08
N SER A 116 -44.04 12.37 -27.33
CA SER A 116 -45.14 12.71 -28.24
C SER A 116 -46.39 11.84 -28.04
N ALA A 117 -46.40 10.93 -27.06
CA ALA A 117 -47.47 9.98 -26.87
C ALA A 117 -48.80 10.65 -26.46
N THR A 118 -49.86 10.32 -27.19
CA THR A 118 -51.25 10.71 -26.87
C THR A 118 -52.14 9.52 -26.51
N THR A 119 -51.73 8.31 -26.88
CA THR A 119 -52.44 7.05 -26.60
C THR A 119 -51.59 6.08 -25.77
N PHE A 120 -52.23 5.17 -25.03
CA PHE A 120 -51.54 4.16 -24.23
C PHE A 120 -50.66 3.23 -25.10
N GLY A 121 -51.10 2.88 -26.31
CA GLY A 121 -50.30 2.07 -27.24
C GLY A 121 -49.02 2.77 -27.70
N GLN A 122 -49.07 4.10 -27.90
CA GLN A 122 -47.90 4.88 -28.33
C GLN A 122 -46.86 5.01 -27.21
N ILE A 123 -47.28 5.25 -25.96
CA ILE A 123 -46.33 5.30 -24.83
C ILE A 123 -45.70 3.92 -24.57
N LEU A 124 -46.46 2.84 -24.79
CA LEU A 124 -45.97 1.47 -24.69
C LEU A 124 -44.95 1.16 -25.79
N ALA A 125 -45.22 1.56 -27.03
CA ALA A 125 -44.28 1.41 -28.15
C ALA A 125 -42.98 2.20 -27.92
N GLY A 126 -43.08 3.45 -27.44
CA GLY A 126 -41.93 4.27 -27.07
C GLY A 126 -41.09 3.58 -25.99
N ARG A 127 -41.74 3.08 -24.94
CA ARG A 127 -41.07 2.33 -23.86
C ARG A 127 -40.40 1.04 -24.35
N MET A 128 -41.02 0.29 -25.28
CA MET A 128 -40.41 -0.92 -25.85
C MET A 128 -39.11 -0.59 -26.61
N ILE A 129 -39.07 0.53 -27.34
CA ILE A 129 -37.86 0.99 -28.05
C ILE A 129 -36.77 1.39 -27.05
N VAL A 130 -37.11 2.13 -26.00
CA VAL A 130 -36.15 2.48 -24.93
C VAL A 130 -35.64 1.22 -24.22
N GLN A 131 -36.51 0.23 -23.99
CA GLN A 131 -36.10 -1.03 -23.38
C GLN A 131 -35.19 -1.88 -24.29
N CYS A 132 -35.38 -1.82 -25.62
CA CYS A 132 -34.38 -2.38 -26.55
C CYS A 132 -33.00 -1.72 -26.34
N PHE A 133 -32.94 -0.39 -26.14
CA PHE A 133 -31.71 0.34 -25.86
C PHE A 133 -31.05 -0.14 -24.57
N ILE A 134 -31.84 -0.26 -23.50
CA ILE A 134 -31.35 -0.77 -22.21
C ILE A 134 -30.80 -2.20 -22.38
N GLY A 135 -31.42 -3.02 -23.22
CA GLY A 135 -30.91 -4.36 -23.54
C GLY A 135 -29.54 -4.36 -24.22
N TRP A 136 -29.28 -3.41 -25.13
CA TRP A 136 -27.94 -3.23 -25.73
C TRP A 136 -26.95 -2.81 -24.67
N GLU A 137 -27.34 -1.86 -23.82
CA GLU A 137 -26.49 -1.27 -22.80
C GLU A 137 -26.06 -2.27 -21.72
N ASP A 138 -27.02 -3.03 -21.17
CA ASP A 138 -26.81 -4.02 -20.12
C ASP A 138 -25.76 -5.07 -20.51
N TRP A 139 -25.77 -5.51 -21.77
CA TRP A 139 -24.77 -6.43 -22.29
C TRP A 139 -23.46 -5.75 -22.66
N LEU A 140 -23.52 -4.64 -23.41
CA LEU A 140 -22.35 -4.01 -24.00
C LEU A 140 -21.47 -3.34 -22.96
N VAL A 141 -22.04 -2.51 -22.08
CA VAL A 141 -21.26 -1.58 -21.26
C VAL A 141 -20.39 -2.29 -20.22
N PRO A 142 -20.90 -3.21 -19.36
CA PRO A 142 -20.06 -3.91 -18.39
C PRO A 142 -18.92 -4.68 -19.07
N MET A 143 -19.19 -5.27 -20.23
CA MET A 143 -18.18 -5.95 -21.03
C MET A 143 -17.15 -4.99 -21.61
N PHE A 144 -17.60 -3.91 -22.22
CA PHE A 144 -16.75 -2.93 -22.88
C PHE A 144 -15.84 -2.23 -21.88
N LEU A 145 -16.37 -1.83 -20.72
CA LEU A 145 -15.58 -1.32 -19.57
C LEU A 145 -14.52 -2.33 -19.14
N GLY A 146 -14.88 -3.62 -19.06
CA GLY A 146 -13.97 -4.71 -18.72
C GLY A 146 -12.91 -5.04 -19.78
N GLU A 147 -13.09 -4.58 -21.03
CA GLU A 147 -12.11 -4.76 -22.13
C GLU A 147 -11.09 -3.60 -22.21
N ILE A 148 -11.47 -2.41 -21.74
CA ILE A 148 -10.61 -1.20 -21.77
C ILE A 148 -9.96 -0.89 -20.41
N CYS A 149 -10.34 -1.58 -19.32
CA CYS A 149 -9.81 -1.34 -17.99
C CYS A 149 -8.52 -2.13 -17.66
N PRO A 150 -7.61 -1.57 -16.86
CA PRO A 150 -6.52 -2.32 -16.23
C PRO A 150 -7.05 -3.46 -15.35
N THR A 151 -6.30 -4.57 -15.22
CA THR A 151 -6.75 -5.75 -14.46
C THR A 151 -6.93 -5.45 -12.96
N VAL A 152 -6.03 -4.65 -12.38
CA VAL A 152 -5.91 -4.39 -10.93
C VAL A 152 -7.11 -3.66 -10.35
N VAL A 153 -7.78 -2.83 -11.15
CA VAL A 153 -8.94 -2.00 -10.73
C VAL A 153 -10.22 -2.39 -11.46
N ARG A 154 -10.24 -3.56 -12.12
CA ARG A 154 -11.37 -4.03 -12.94
C ARG A 154 -12.67 -4.11 -12.13
N GLY A 155 -12.61 -4.64 -10.90
CA GLY A 155 -13.75 -4.73 -10.00
C GLY A 155 -14.35 -3.37 -9.68
N ALA A 156 -13.54 -2.46 -9.14
CA ALA A 156 -13.94 -1.09 -8.86
C ALA A 156 -14.47 -0.35 -10.11
N THR A 157 -13.85 -0.54 -11.27
CA THR A 157 -14.28 0.11 -12.53
C THR A 157 -15.68 -0.37 -12.96
N VAL A 158 -15.94 -1.67 -12.86
CA VAL A 158 -17.27 -2.21 -13.16
C VAL A 158 -18.31 -1.73 -12.15
N VAL A 159 -17.95 -1.45 -10.89
CA VAL A 159 -18.89 -0.86 -9.91
C VAL A 159 -19.32 0.56 -10.29
N VAL A 160 -18.52 1.31 -11.06
CA VAL A 160 -18.91 2.63 -11.58
C VAL A 160 -20.19 2.54 -12.43
N TYR A 161 -20.39 1.44 -13.15
CA TYR A 161 -21.65 1.14 -13.85
C TYR A 161 -22.84 1.20 -12.89
N VAL A 162 -22.75 0.46 -11.78
CA VAL A 162 -23.83 0.34 -10.79
C VAL A 162 -24.05 1.67 -10.07
N PHE A 163 -22.97 2.41 -9.79
CA PHE A 163 -23.07 3.75 -9.23
C PHE A 163 -23.78 4.72 -10.17
N ALA A 164 -23.38 4.78 -11.44
CA ALA A 164 -24.00 5.65 -12.43
C ALA A 164 -25.49 5.34 -12.62
N HIS A 165 -25.86 4.04 -12.63
CA HIS A 165 -27.26 3.60 -12.68
C HIS A 165 -28.05 4.10 -11.46
N MET A 166 -27.57 3.87 -10.23
CA MET A 166 -28.26 4.33 -9.02
C MET A 166 -28.33 5.85 -8.92
N PHE A 167 -27.26 6.55 -9.31
CA PHE A 167 -27.21 8.00 -9.28
C PHE A 167 -28.17 8.62 -10.31
N GLY A 168 -28.28 8.05 -11.51
CA GLY A 168 -29.28 8.41 -12.51
C GLY A 168 -30.71 8.27 -11.99
N SER A 169 -31.01 7.14 -11.34
CA SER A 169 -32.31 6.93 -10.69
C SER A 169 -32.59 7.94 -9.58
N PHE A 170 -31.58 8.32 -8.79
CA PHE A 170 -31.73 9.30 -7.72
C PHE A 170 -32.01 10.72 -8.25
N ILE A 171 -31.27 11.17 -9.28
CA ILE A 171 -31.53 12.46 -9.92
C ILE A 171 -32.92 12.51 -10.54
N CYS A 172 -33.35 11.43 -11.20
CA CYS A 172 -34.72 11.34 -11.69
C CYS A 172 -35.74 11.45 -10.55
N ALA A 173 -35.52 10.79 -9.40
CA ALA A 173 -36.43 10.85 -8.26
C ALA A 173 -36.56 12.28 -7.68
N ILE A 174 -35.49 13.08 -7.72
CA ILE A 174 -35.53 14.51 -7.36
C ILE A 174 -36.42 15.27 -8.34
N ILE A 175 -36.20 15.08 -9.64
CA ILE A 175 -36.97 15.77 -10.69
C ILE A 175 -38.44 15.40 -10.58
N THR A 176 -38.77 14.11 -10.43
CA THR A 176 -40.17 13.65 -10.38
C THR A 176 -40.86 14.04 -9.08
N TYR A 177 -40.13 14.18 -7.96
CA TYR A 177 -40.67 14.74 -6.72
C TYR A 177 -41.13 16.20 -6.88
N GLU A 178 -40.39 17.00 -7.64
CA GLU A 178 -40.76 18.39 -7.93
C GLU A 178 -41.81 18.49 -9.05
N THR A 179 -41.67 17.74 -10.14
CA THR A 179 -42.61 17.82 -11.26
C THR A 179 -43.97 17.20 -10.94
N ALA A 180 -44.06 16.28 -9.98
CA ALA A 180 -45.34 15.75 -9.49
C ALA A 180 -46.25 16.83 -8.87
N LYS A 181 -45.70 17.99 -8.48
CA LYS A 181 -46.46 19.13 -7.94
C LYS A 181 -47.11 19.98 -9.04
N LEU A 182 -46.74 19.77 -10.30
CA LEU A 182 -47.25 20.54 -11.44
C LEU A 182 -48.62 20.02 -11.88
N GLU A 183 -49.48 20.94 -12.31
CA GLU A 183 -50.78 20.58 -12.88
C GLU A 183 -50.66 20.29 -14.39
N GLY A 184 -51.32 19.22 -14.86
CA GLY A 184 -51.40 18.84 -16.27
C GLY A 184 -50.27 17.95 -16.78
N ASN A 185 -50.23 17.73 -18.10
CA ASN A 185 -49.31 16.78 -18.73
C ASN A 185 -47.82 17.17 -18.67
N ALA A 186 -47.50 18.40 -18.23
CA ALA A 186 -46.12 18.82 -18.00
C ALA A 186 -45.44 17.99 -16.90
N ALA A 187 -46.19 17.53 -15.89
CA ALA A 187 -45.66 16.78 -14.74
C ALA A 187 -44.89 15.52 -15.14
N TRP A 188 -45.40 14.76 -16.12
CA TRP A 188 -44.76 13.54 -16.61
C TRP A 188 -43.94 13.73 -17.90
N LYS A 189 -44.24 14.77 -18.70
CA LYS A 189 -43.48 15.07 -19.92
C LYS A 189 -42.10 15.68 -19.64
N ILE A 190 -41.95 16.50 -18.60
CA ILE A 190 -40.65 17.12 -18.25
C ILE A 190 -39.59 16.06 -17.95
N PRO A 191 -39.83 15.06 -17.07
CA PRO A 191 -38.86 13.99 -16.82
C PRO A 191 -38.45 13.24 -18.10
N ILE A 192 -39.40 12.86 -18.96
CA ILE A 192 -39.12 12.21 -20.26
C ILE A 192 -38.32 13.14 -21.19
N GLY A 193 -38.64 14.45 -21.19
CA GLY A 193 -37.92 15.44 -21.98
C GLY A 193 -36.48 15.63 -21.54
N VAL A 194 -36.19 15.63 -20.23
CA VAL A 194 -34.81 15.72 -19.70
C VAL A 194 -33.96 14.55 -20.18
N MET A 195 -34.53 13.36 -20.36
CA MET A 195 -33.79 12.21 -20.87
C MET A 195 -33.17 12.43 -22.25
N TRP A 196 -33.67 13.36 -23.08
CA TRP A 196 -33.05 13.69 -24.37
C TRP A 196 -31.62 14.20 -24.23
N THR A 197 -31.30 14.86 -23.11
CA THR A 197 -30.02 15.55 -22.94
C THR A 197 -28.84 14.58 -22.92
N PHE A 198 -29.00 13.42 -22.29
CA PHE A 198 -27.93 12.43 -22.12
C PHE A 198 -27.48 11.76 -23.43
N PRO A 199 -28.34 11.12 -24.24
CA PRO A 199 -27.91 10.49 -25.49
C PRO A 199 -27.41 11.53 -26.51
N CYS A 200 -27.97 12.75 -26.53
CA CYS A 200 -27.46 13.84 -27.37
C CYS A 200 -26.02 14.23 -26.99
N PHE A 201 -25.75 14.39 -25.69
CA PHE A 201 -24.41 14.68 -25.19
C PHE A 201 -23.42 13.55 -25.51
N ILE A 202 -23.83 12.30 -25.33
CA ILE A 202 -22.99 11.13 -25.63
C ILE A 202 -22.66 11.06 -27.12
N LEU A 203 -23.62 11.33 -28.01
CA LEU A 203 -23.37 11.37 -29.46
C LEU A 203 -22.37 12.47 -29.84
N LEU A 204 -22.49 13.66 -29.24
CA LEU A 204 -21.54 14.77 -29.45
C LEU A 204 -20.12 14.43 -28.97
N CYS A 205 -20.00 13.66 -27.89
CA CYS A 205 -18.72 13.22 -27.31
C CYS A 205 -18.24 11.86 -27.83
N SER A 206 -18.95 11.21 -28.75
CA SER A 206 -18.71 9.82 -29.18
C SER A 206 -17.36 9.59 -29.88
N TRP A 207 -16.68 10.65 -30.29
CA TRP A 207 -15.33 10.61 -30.87
C TRP A 207 -14.21 10.41 -29.84
N LEU A 208 -14.49 10.70 -28.56
CA LEU A 208 -13.56 10.49 -27.44
C LEU A 208 -13.60 9.06 -26.88
N VAL A 209 -14.64 8.29 -27.23
CA VAL A 209 -14.79 6.89 -26.83
C VAL A 209 -13.91 6.03 -27.75
N PRO A 210 -12.92 5.29 -27.21
CA PRO A 210 -12.04 4.44 -28.00
C PRO A 210 -12.78 3.20 -28.52
N GLU A 211 -12.12 2.41 -29.38
CA GLU A 211 -12.59 1.05 -29.70
C GLU A 211 -11.82 0.02 -28.87
N SER A 212 -12.42 -1.13 -28.59
CA SER A 212 -11.80 -2.20 -27.80
C SER A 212 -10.53 -2.75 -28.49
N PRO A 213 -9.34 -2.62 -27.86
CA PRO A 213 -8.10 -3.19 -28.42
C PRO A 213 -8.19 -4.70 -28.60
N ARG A 214 -8.83 -5.41 -27.65
CA ARG A 214 -9.04 -6.87 -27.70
C ARG A 214 -9.92 -7.27 -28.90
N TRP A 215 -10.98 -6.51 -29.18
CA TRP A 215 -11.82 -6.77 -30.36
C TRP A 215 -11.06 -6.55 -31.67
N LEU A 216 -10.25 -5.49 -31.75
CA LEU A 216 -9.43 -5.18 -32.93
C LEU A 216 -8.40 -6.28 -33.22
N ILE A 217 -7.73 -6.80 -32.19
CA ILE A 217 -6.78 -7.91 -32.32
C ILE A 217 -7.50 -9.19 -32.77
N ARG A 218 -8.67 -9.50 -32.21
CA ARG A 218 -9.51 -10.63 -32.65
C ARG A 218 -9.93 -10.55 -34.13
N LYS A 219 -10.02 -9.34 -34.69
CA LYS A 219 -10.32 -9.09 -36.12
C LYS A 219 -9.05 -8.94 -36.97
N ASN A 220 -7.88 -9.28 -36.43
CA ASN A 220 -6.58 -9.15 -37.08
C ASN A 220 -6.23 -7.70 -37.51
N LYS A 221 -6.71 -6.70 -36.76
CA LYS A 221 -6.46 -5.26 -37.00
C LYS A 221 -5.43 -4.70 -36.02
N ILE A 222 -4.20 -5.24 -36.05
CA ILE A 222 -3.15 -4.99 -35.05
C ILE A 222 -2.72 -3.51 -34.97
N GLN A 223 -2.54 -2.84 -36.11
CA GLN A 223 -2.15 -1.42 -36.15
C GLN A 223 -3.20 -0.51 -35.50
N ALA A 224 -4.49 -0.79 -35.75
CA ALA A 224 -5.57 -0.04 -35.13
C ALA A 224 -5.63 -0.29 -33.61
N ALA A 225 -5.38 -1.52 -33.16
CA ALA A 225 -5.32 -1.87 -31.74
C ALA A 225 -4.18 -1.13 -31.02
N THR A 226 -2.99 -1.08 -31.64
CA THR A 226 -1.82 -0.36 -31.13
C THR A 226 -2.15 1.12 -30.90
N LYS A 227 -2.76 1.78 -31.90
CA LYS A 227 -3.18 3.19 -31.79
C LYS A 227 -4.20 3.43 -30.67
N GLN A 228 -5.13 2.49 -30.44
CA GLN A 228 -6.08 2.61 -29.33
C GLN A 228 -5.41 2.42 -27.97
N LEU A 229 -4.43 1.50 -27.86
CA LEU A 229 -3.65 1.33 -26.63
C LEU A 229 -2.75 2.53 -26.35
N GLU A 230 -2.11 3.12 -27.37
CA GLU A 230 -1.38 4.38 -27.23
C GLU A 230 -2.29 5.53 -26.76
N TYR A 231 -3.50 5.61 -27.31
CA TYR A 231 -4.50 6.60 -26.89
C TYR A 231 -4.92 6.39 -25.43
N LEU A 232 -5.21 5.14 -25.04
CA LEU A 232 -5.61 4.79 -23.67
C LEU A 232 -4.46 5.00 -22.67
N ASN A 233 -3.23 4.68 -23.03
CA ASN A 233 -2.06 4.77 -22.16
C ASN A 233 -1.27 6.09 -22.30
N LYS A 234 -1.82 7.08 -23.00
CA LYS A 234 -1.16 8.38 -23.26
C LYS A 234 -0.70 9.03 -21.95
N GLY A 235 0.61 9.33 -21.88
CA GLY A 235 1.25 9.93 -20.69
C GLY A 235 1.81 8.93 -19.68
N LYS A 236 1.72 7.62 -19.95
CA LYS A 236 2.44 6.57 -19.21
C LYS A 236 3.56 5.98 -20.08
N ASN A 237 4.69 5.67 -19.45
CA ASN A 237 5.82 5.01 -20.11
C ASN A 237 5.61 3.48 -20.09
N ILE A 238 4.64 2.99 -20.87
CA ILE A 238 4.30 1.56 -21.00
C ILE A 238 4.80 1.05 -22.36
N ASP A 239 5.37 -0.15 -22.39
CA ASP A 239 5.70 -0.84 -23.63
C ASP A 239 4.43 -1.31 -24.37
N VAL A 240 3.89 -0.41 -25.21
CA VAL A 240 2.69 -0.70 -26.01
C VAL A 240 2.94 -1.82 -27.02
N ALA A 241 4.16 -1.96 -27.53
CA ALA A 241 4.50 -3.02 -28.48
C ALA A 241 4.47 -4.40 -27.81
N GLY A 242 4.99 -4.49 -26.58
CA GLY A 242 4.90 -5.68 -25.73
C GLY A 242 3.46 -6.05 -25.37
N GLU A 243 2.61 -5.08 -25.02
CA GLU A 243 1.19 -5.31 -24.70
C GLU A 243 0.40 -5.82 -25.92
N VAL A 244 0.65 -5.27 -27.11
CA VAL A 244 0.05 -5.73 -28.37
C VAL A 244 0.49 -7.15 -28.72
N ALA A 245 1.80 -7.43 -28.66
CA ALA A 245 2.36 -8.76 -28.94
C ALA A 245 1.81 -9.81 -27.96
N PHE A 246 1.62 -9.42 -26.69
CA PHE A 246 1.01 -10.27 -25.67
C PHE A 246 -0.46 -10.57 -25.94
N LEU A 247 -1.28 -9.53 -26.18
CA LEU A 247 -2.69 -9.70 -26.51
C LEU A 247 -2.87 -10.53 -27.79
N GLN A 248 -1.94 -10.39 -28.74
CA GLN A 248 -1.89 -11.22 -29.93
C GLN A 248 -1.56 -12.67 -29.59
N ALA A 249 -0.52 -12.95 -28.79
CA ALA A 249 -0.20 -14.31 -28.35
C ALA A 249 -1.33 -14.96 -27.53
N ALA A 250 -2.04 -14.20 -26.70
CA ALA A 250 -3.21 -14.66 -25.96
C ALA A 250 -4.39 -14.97 -26.89
N VAL A 251 -4.61 -14.16 -27.93
CA VAL A 251 -5.62 -14.44 -28.96
C VAL A 251 -5.22 -15.66 -29.79
N GLU A 252 -3.95 -15.78 -30.19
CA GLU A 252 -3.40 -16.88 -30.99
C GLU A 252 -3.38 -18.23 -30.24
N ALA A 253 -3.04 -18.24 -28.95
CA ALA A 253 -3.14 -19.44 -28.10
C ALA A 253 -4.60 -19.93 -27.94
N ASN A 254 -5.57 -19.04 -28.15
CA ASN A 254 -7.00 -19.34 -28.14
C ASN A 254 -7.60 -19.46 -29.57
N ALA A 255 -6.78 -19.34 -30.62
CA ALA A 255 -7.20 -19.19 -32.02
C ALA A 255 -7.36 -20.50 -32.79
N GLN A 256 -8.13 -21.46 -32.24
CA GLN A 256 -8.85 -22.37 -33.13
C GLN A 256 -10.36 -22.27 -32.84
N THR A 257 -11.03 -21.59 -33.79
CA THR A 257 -12.48 -21.44 -34.02
C THR A 257 -13.36 -20.70 -32.99
N LYS A 258 -14.34 -19.93 -33.51
CA LYS A 258 -15.43 -19.29 -32.74
C LYS A 258 -16.12 -20.35 -31.88
N GLY A 259 -16.09 -20.21 -30.55
CA GLY A 259 -16.72 -21.20 -29.67
C GLY A 259 -18.22 -21.34 -29.96
N SER A 260 -18.72 -22.56 -30.13
CA SER A 260 -20.13 -22.83 -30.41
C SER A 260 -21.02 -22.55 -29.19
N TRP A 261 -22.30 -22.22 -29.40
CA TRP A 261 -23.28 -22.11 -28.31
C TRP A 261 -23.38 -23.39 -27.48
N ALA A 262 -23.16 -24.56 -28.09
CA ALA A 262 -23.18 -25.86 -27.41
C ALA A 262 -22.05 -25.99 -26.36
N GLU A 263 -20.92 -25.29 -26.54
CA GLU A 263 -19.78 -25.37 -25.63
C GLU A 263 -20.04 -24.70 -24.28
N LEU A 264 -21.02 -23.80 -24.20
CA LEU A 264 -21.45 -23.18 -22.94
C LEU A 264 -21.88 -24.21 -21.90
N LEU A 265 -22.41 -25.35 -22.37
CA LEU A 265 -22.96 -26.41 -21.53
C LEU A 265 -21.98 -27.59 -21.32
N GLN A 266 -20.75 -27.48 -21.80
CA GLN A 266 -19.77 -28.56 -21.76
C GLN A 266 -18.68 -28.34 -20.70
N GLY A 267 -18.30 -29.43 -20.02
CA GLY A 267 -17.14 -29.49 -19.11
C GLY A 267 -17.08 -28.33 -18.09
N THR A 268 -15.92 -27.67 -18.05
CA THR A 268 -15.65 -26.53 -17.16
C THR A 268 -16.48 -25.29 -17.50
N ASN A 269 -16.83 -25.07 -18.78
CA ASN A 269 -17.60 -23.92 -19.23
C ASN A 269 -19.06 -23.97 -18.74
N ARG A 270 -19.61 -25.16 -18.54
CA ARG A 270 -20.92 -25.35 -17.88
C ARG A 270 -20.93 -24.73 -16.49
N ARG A 271 -19.89 -24.97 -15.70
CA ARG A 271 -19.77 -24.46 -14.33
C ARG A 271 -19.68 -22.93 -14.31
N ARG A 272 -18.87 -22.35 -15.20
CA ARG A 272 -18.71 -20.89 -15.32
C ARG A 272 -20.02 -20.21 -15.73
N THR A 273 -20.67 -20.75 -16.76
CA THR A 273 -21.96 -20.26 -17.24
C THR A 273 -23.04 -20.39 -16.18
N MET A 274 -23.06 -21.51 -15.44
CA MET A 274 -23.99 -21.71 -14.32
C MET A 274 -23.80 -20.67 -13.21
N ILE A 275 -22.57 -20.32 -12.84
CA ILE A 275 -22.31 -19.28 -11.82
C ILE A 275 -22.84 -17.92 -12.30
N ALA A 276 -22.51 -17.51 -13.53
CA ALA A 276 -22.99 -16.25 -14.09
C ALA A 276 -24.54 -16.19 -14.15
N VAL A 277 -25.16 -17.26 -14.67
CA VAL A 277 -26.62 -17.40 -14.76
C VAL A 277 -27.28 -17.39 -13.39
N MET A 278 -26.72 -18.11 -12.42
CA MET A 278 -27.23 -18.17 -11.05
C MET A 278 -27.21 -16.79 -10.40
N THR A 279 -26.07 -16.07 -10.48
CA THR A 279 -25.98 -14.71 -9.91
C THR A 279 -26.93 -13.73 -10.61
N ALA A 280 -27.14 -13.90 -11.92
CA ALA A 280 -28.05 -13.08 -12.70
C ALA A 280 -29.53 -13.36 -12.38
N ALA A 281 -29.91 -14.61 -12.11
CA ALA A 281 -31.25 -14.98 -11.68
C ALA A 281 -31.59 -14.41 -10.30
N PHE A 282 -30.71 -14.62 -9.30
CA PHE A 282 -30.92 -14.09 -7.95
C PHE A 282 -30.80 -12.56 -7.86
N ASN A 283 -30.23 -11.90 -8.87
CA ASN A 283 -30.32 -10.46 -8.98
C ASN A 283 -31.79 -9.97 -9.08
N GLN A 284 -32.70 -10.74 -9.72
CA GLN A 284 -34.09 -10.33 -9.91
C GLN A 284 -35.07 -11.06 -9.01
N LEU A 285 -34.83 -12.35 -8.72
CA LEU A 285 -35.69 -13.17 -7.87
C LEU A 285 -35.72 -12.74 -6.39
N THR A 286 -34.86 -11.81 -5.98
CA THR A 286 -34.73 -11.32 -4.60
C THR A 286 -35.57 -10.08 -4.31
N GLY A 287 -36.63 -9.84 -5.09
CA GLY A 287 -37.65 -8.83 -4.78
C GLY A 287 -37.28 -7.40 -5.19
N GLN A 288 -36.30 -7.22 -6.08
CA GLN A 288 -35.88 -5.87 -6.50
C GLN A 288 -36.99 -5.14 -7.25
N SER A 289 -37.74 -5.79 -8.14
CA SER A 289 -38.86 -5.17 -8.86
C SER A 289 -39.98 -4.71 -7.92
N PHE A 290 -40.17 -5.37 -6.77
CA PHE A 290 -41.13 -4.94 -5.75
C PHE A 290 -40.79 -3.57 -5.18
N VAL A 291 -39.53 -3.32 -4.84
CA VAL A 291 -39.10 -2.04 -4.28
C VAL A 291 -38.92 -0.98 -5.35
N SER A 292 -38.33 -1.37 -6.49
CA SER A 292 -37.88 -0.42 -7.52
C SER A 292 -38.96 -0.02 -8.52
N GLN A 293 -39.81 -0.95 -8.97
CA GLN A 293 -40.82 -0.67 -10.01
C GLN A 293 -42.20 -0.41 -9.40
N TYR A 294 -42.57 -1.17 -8.36
CA TYR A 294 -43.91 -1.10 -7.74
C TYR A 294 -43.92 -0.44 -6.36
N GLY A 295 -42.75 -0.06 -5.82
CA GLY A 295 -42.64 0.46 -4.45
C GLY A 295 -43.42 1.76 -4.23
N SER A 296 -43.36 2.70 -5.18
CA SER A 296 -44.12 3.96 -5.14
C SER A 296 -45.63 3.69 -5.12
N LEU A 297 -46.11 2.80 -5.98
CA LEU A 297 -47.53 2.42 -6.06
C LEU A 297 -47.99 1.72 -4.77
N PHE A 298 -47.17 0.82 -4.23
CA PHE A 298 -47.43 0.15 -2.97
C PHE A 298 -47.47 1.14 -1.79
N VAL A 299 -46.57 2.14 -1.75
CA VAL A 299 -46.66 3.20 -0.73
C VAL A 299 -47.90 4.09 -0.93
N LYS A 300 -48.31 4.35 -2.18
CA LYS A 300 -49.57 5.06 -2.51
C LYS A 300 -50.77 4.30 -1.94
N SER A 301 -50.81 2.97 -2.06
CA SER A 301 -51.91 2.15 -1.53
C SER A 301 -51.96 2.10 0.00
N LEU A 302 -50.81 2.22 0.68
CA LEU A 302 -50.76 2.25 2.15
C LEU A 302 -51.35 3.55 2.75
N LYS A 303 -51.39 4.65 1.99
CA LYS A 303 -51.88 5.99 2.41
C LYS A 303 -51.21 6.58 3.67
N VAL A 304 -49.95 6.21 3.95
CA VAL A 304 -49.23 6.63 5.17
C VAL A 304 -48.12 7.66 4.90
N MET A 305 -47.57 7.69 3.70
CA MET A 305 -46.44 8.55 3.31
C MET A 305 -46.59 8.98 1.85
N ASN A 306 -46.02 10.13 1.50
CA ASN A 306 -45.93 10.57 0.11
C ASN A 306 -45.08 9.56 -0.73
N PRO A 307 -45.63 8.98 -1.81
CA PRO A 307 -44.93 7.99 -2.64
C PRO A 307 -43.63 8.48 -3.30
N PHE A 308 -43.60 9.76 -3.68
CA PHE A 308 -42.43 10.39 -4.30
C PHE A 308 -41.33 10.63 -3.26
N ALA A 309 -41.69 11.01 -2.03
CA ALA A 309 -40.74 11.12 -0.92
C ALA A 309 -40.12 9.76 -0.54
N PHE A 310 -40.92 8.68 -0.55
CA PHE A 310 -40.42 7.32 -0.37
C PHE A 310 -39.41 6.95 -1.47
N THR A 311 -39.76 7.19 -2.73
CA THR A 311 -38.86 6.92 -3.87
C THR A 311 -37.56 7.71 -3.75
N LEU A 312 -37.64 9.00 -3.45
CA LEU A 312 -36.46 9.86 -3.26
C LEU A 312 -35.54 9.32 -2.17
N GLY A 313 -36.07 8.99 -0.98
CA GLY A 313 -35.26 8.45 0.10
C GLY A 313 -34.72 7.05 -0.19
N SER A 314 -35.51 6.18 -0.82
CA SER A 314 -35.09 4.82 -1.21
C SER A 314 -33.95 4.85 -2.22
N ARG A 315 -34.04 5.69 -3.27
CA ARG A 315 -32.98 5.85 -4.27
C ARG A 315 -31.73 6.54 -3.71
N GLY A 316 -31.90 7.51 -2.82
CA GLY A 316 -30.79 8.16 -2.11
C GLY A 316 -29.98 7.17 -1.28
N ILE A 317 -30.66 6.34 -0.47
CA ILE A 317 -30.03 5.29 0.32
C ILE A 317 -29.37 4.23 -0.57
N SER A 318 -30.04 3.83 -1.66
CA SER A 318 -29.50 2.84 -2.60
C SER A 318 -28.20 3.31 -3.29
N THR A 319 -28.01 4.61 -3.47
CA THR A 319 -26.79 5.20 -4.07
C THR A 319 -25.56 5.06 -3.17
N ILE A 320 -25.75 4.86 -1.86
CA ILE A 320 -24.65 4.60 -0.91
C ILE A 320 -24.06 3.20 -1.15
N GLY A 321 -24.89 2.23 -1.56
CA GLY A 321 -24.48 0.84 -1.75
C GLY A 321 -23.29 0.66 -2.70
N PRO A 322 -23.32 1.21 -3.92
CA PRO A 322 -22.20 1.16 -4.85
C PRO A 322 -20.94 1.82 -4.31
N LEU A 323 -21.04 2.92 -3.55
CA LEU A 323 -19.86 3.59 -2.95
C LEU A 323 -19.15 2.70 -1.92
N VAL A 324 -19.94 1.97 -1.13
CA VAL A 324 -19.42 0.99 -0.17
C VAL A 324 -18.80 -0.20 -0.90
N THR A 325 -19.48 -0.76 -1.91
CA THR A 325 -18.94 -1.86 -2.71
C THR A 325 -17.66 -1.44 -3.43
N PHE A 326 -17.64 -0.27 -4.05
CA PHE A 326 -16.47 0.29 -4.74
C PHE A 326 -15.24 0.35 -3.81
N SER A 327 -15.45 0.72 -2.56
CA SER A 327 -14.37 0.84 -1.57
C SER A 327 -13.87 -0.51 -1.04
N LEU A 328 -14.73 -1.54 -1.03
CA LEU A 328 -14.46 -2.82 -0.37
C LEU A 328 -14.19 -3.98 -1.33
N VAL A 329 -14.64 -3.91 -2.59
CA VAL A 329 -14.66 -5.07 -3.50
C VAL A 329 -13.26 -5.62 -3.77
N ASP A 330 -12.28 -4.73 -3.89
CA ASP A 330 -10.89 -5.10 -4.15
C ASP A 330 -10.07 -5.37 -2.87
N THR A 331 -10.61 -5.09 -1.68
CA THR A 331 -9.92 -5.35 -0.40
C THR A 331 -10.47 -6.57 0.35
N THR A 332 -11.79 -6.71 0.38
CA THR A 332 -12.51 -7.70 1.19
C THR A 332 -12.88 -8.93 0.36
N GLY A 333 -12.96 -8.78 -0.96
CA GLY A 333 -13.33 -9.86 -1.88
C GLY A 333 -14.80 -9.83 -2.31
N ARG A 334 -15.09 -10.47 -3.45
CA ARG A 334 -16.45 -10.51 -4.03
C ARG A 334 -17.36 -11.40 -3.19
N ARG A 335 -16.84 -12.53 -2.71
CA ARG A 335 -17.64 -13.56 -2.02
C ARG A 335 -18.10 -13.11 -0.62
N PRO A 336 -17.25 -12.52 0.25
CA PRO A 336 -17.71 -12.04 1.56
C PRO A 336 -18.76 -10.93 1.45
N ILE A 337 -18.60 -10.00 0.50
CA ILE A 337 -19.56 -8.91 0.28
C ILE A 337 -20.92 -9.45 -0.15
N TYR A 338 -20.95 -10.42 -1.08
CA TYR A 338 -22.18 -11.07 -1.51
C TYR A 338 -22.93 -11.72 -0.34
N LEU A 339 -22.21 -12.45 0.52
CA LEU A 339 -22.81 -13.16 1.64
C LEU A 339 -23.31 -12.22 2.73
N ILE A 340 -22.51 -11.24 3.14
CA ILE A 340 -22.89 -10.28 4.20
C ILE A 340 -24.10 -9.46 3.75
N GLY A 341 -24.02 -8.83 2.57
CA GLY A 341 -25.12 -8.02 2.06
C GLY A 341 -26.36 -8.86 1.77
N GLY A 342 -26.18 -10.07 1.21
CA GLY A 342 -27.29 -10.95 0.89
C GLY A 342 -28.05 -11.43 2.13
N THR A 343 -27.34 -11.76 3.22
CA THR A 343 -27.99 -12.11 4.50
C THR A 343 -28.78 -10.94 5.08
N MET A 344 -28.25 -9.71 4.99
CA MET A 344 -28.99 -8.52 5.42
C MET A 344 -30.23 -8.27 4.56
N THR A 345 -30.13 -8.44 3.25
CA THR A 345 -31.27 -8.37 2.32
C THR A 345 -32.35 -9.40 2.67
N THR A 346 -31.96 -10.65 2.92
CA THR A 346 -32.88 -11.71 3.39
C THR A 346 -33.58 -11.31 4.68
N ALA A 347 -32.84 -10.84 5.68
CA ALA A 347 -33.41 -10.43 6.96
C ALA A 347 -34.44 -9.31 6.80
N LEU A 348 -34.13 -8.27 6.01
CA LEU A 348 -35.02 -7.15 5.75
C LEU A 348 -36.32 -7.60 5.05
N LEU A 349 -36.24 -8.48 4.05
CA LEU A 349 -37.43 -9.00 3.39
C LEU A 349 -38.30 -9.87 4.31
N MET A 350 -37.69 -10.68 5.18
CA MET A 350 -38.42 -11.46 6.18
C MET A 350 -39.09 -10.56 7.23
N ILE A 351 -38.42 -9.48 7.65
CA ILE A 351 -39.01 -8.47 8.54
C ILE A 351 -40.18 -7.76 7.85
N CYS A 352 -40.05 -7.40 6.57
CA CYS A 352 -41.14 -6.81 5.79
C CYS A 352 -42.36 -7.74 5.76
N GLY A 353 -42.16 -9.03 5.51
CA GLY A 353 -43.22 -10.04 5.55
C GLY A 353 -43.85 -10.16 6.94
N GLY A 354 -43.03 -10.20 8.00
CA GLY A 354 -43.47 -10.27 9.39
C GLY A 354 -44.30 -9.07 9.84
N LEU A 355 -43.90 -7.85 9.46
CA LEU A 355 -44.67 -6.63 9.74
C LEU A 355 -46.04 -6.62 9.07
N GLY A 356 -46.22 -7.39 7.98
CA GLY A 356 -47.49 -7.63 7.31
C GLY A 356 -48.42 -8.63 8.01
N THR A 357 -48.03 -9.20 9.15
CA THR A 357 -48.84 -10.18 9.90
C THR A 357 -49.60 -9.57 11.08
N GLY A 358 -50.77 -10.14 11.39
CA GLY A 358 -51.67 -9.67 12.45
C GLY A 358 -52.36 -8.35 12.13
N THR A 359 -52.79 -7.61 13.16
CA THR A 359 -53.43 -6.29 12.99
C THR A 359 -52.42 -5.26 12.47
N ILE A 360 -52.75 -4.63 11.34
CA ILE A 360 -51.88 -3.66 10.65
C ILE A 360 -52.16 -2.26 11.21
N THR A 361 -51.29 -1.80 12.12
CA THR A 361 -51.31 -0.42 12.64
C THR A 361 -50.54 0.50 11.70
N ASP A 362 -50.81 1.81 11.75
CA ASP A 362 -50.06 2.79 10.94
C ASP A 362 -48.56 2.80 11.28
N GLY A 363 -48.19 2.48 12.51
CA GLY A 363 -46.80 2.25 12.90
C GLY A 363 -46.14 1.09 12.14
N LYS A 364 -46.83 -0.03 11.97
CA LYS A 364 -46.33 -1.17 11.17
C LYS A 364 -46.20 -0.81 9.69
N LYS A 365 -47.15 -0.06 9.12
CA LYS A 365 -47.09 0.42 7.73
C LYS A 365 -45.86 1.33 7.50
N ARG A 366 -45.58 2.26 8.41
CA ARG A 366 -44.33 3.07 8.37
C ARG A 366 -43.08 2.21 8.49
N GLY A 367 -43.12 1.19 9.35
CA GLY A 367 -42.04 0.21 9.49
C GLY A 367 -41.74 -0.53 8.18
N VAL A 368 -42.77 -0.96 7.45
CA VAL A 368 -42.62 -1.56 6.11
C VAL A 368 -41.91 -0.61 5.15
N CYS A 369 -42.33 0.66 5.08
CA CYS A 369 -41.66 1.65 4.23
C CYS A 369 -40.18 1.81 4.60
N GLY A 370 -39.84 1.93 5.89
CA GLY A 370 -38.44 2.05 6.33
C GLY A 370 -37.58 0.84 5.97
N VAL A 371 -38.11 -0.37 6.14
CA VAL A 371 -37.41 -1.63 5.79
C VAL A 371 -37.17 -1.73 4.29
N LEU A 372 -38.14 -1.35 3.46
CA LEU A 372 -37.99 -1.35 2.00
C LEU A 372 -36.99 -0.30 1.51
N MET A 373 -36.86 0.84 2.19
CA MET A 373 -35.82 1.83 1.89
C MET A 373 -34.42 1.30 2.22
N MET A 374 -34.26 0.59 3.35
CA MET A 374 -32.98 -0.02 3.73
C MET A 374 -32.60 -1.23 2.85
N TYR A 375 -33.60 -1.96 2.35
CA TYR A 375 -33.39 -3.10 1.46
C TYR A 375 -32.50 -2.72 0.27
N GLY A 376 -32.73 -1.56 -0.35
CA GLY A 376 -32.01 -1.10 -1.53
C GLY A 376 -30.49 -1.00 -1.31
N LEU A 377 -30.04 -0.55 -0.13
CA LEU A 377 -28.62 -0.48 0.21
C LEU A 377 -27.94 -1.85 0.15
N PHE A 378 -28.45 -2.81 0.91
CA PHE A 378 -27.84 -4.13 1.05
C PHE A 378 -28.02 -5.00 -0.19
N TYR A 379 -29.16 -4.85 -0.89
CA TYR A 379 -29.38 -5.50 -2.18
C TYR A 379 -28.34 -5.04 -3.20
N ILE A 380 -28.12 -3.72 -3.33
CA ILE A 380 -27.14 -3.21 -4.27
C ILE A 380 -25.72 -3.61 -3.88
N MET A 381 -25.38 -3.64 -2.59
CA MET A 381 -24.08 -4.12 -2.12
C MET A 381 -23.81 -5.58 -2.48
N SER A 382 -24.84 -6.44 -2.44
CA SER A 382 -24.73 -7.88 -2.67
C SER A 382 -25.16 -8.29 -4.08
N PHE A 383 -26.42 -8.71 -4.24
CA PHE A 383 -26.98 -9.24 -5.48
C PHE A 383 -26.88 -8.26 -6.64
N GLY A 384 -27.00 -6.95 -6.38
CA GLY A 384 -26.92 -5.89 -7.38
C GLY A 384 -25.53 -5.76 -8.02
N SER A 385 -24.53 -5.43 -7.21
CA SER A 385 -23.18 -5.15 -7.72
C SER A 385 -22.41 -6.41 -8.10
N ILE A 386 -22.45 -7.44 -7.25
CA ILE A 386 -21.62 -8.63 -7.44
C ILE A 386 -22.09 -9.45 -8.66
N SER A 387 -23.38 -9.45 -9.00
CA SER A 387 -23.85 -10.16 -10.20
C SER A 387 -23.27 -9.58 -11.49
N VAL A 388 -23.15 -8.25 -11.58
CA VAL A 388 -22.60 -7.56 -12.74
C VAL A 388 -21.08 -7.84 -12.85
N ILE A 389 -20.37 -7.78 -11.72
CA ILE A 389 -18.92 -8.07 -11.66
C ILE A 389 -18.65 -9.54 -12.03
N THR A 390 -19.36 -10.47 -11.39
CA THR A 390 -19.20 -11.92 -11.63
C THR A 390 -19.54 -12.28 -13.08
N GLY A 391 -20.57 -11.64 -13.66
CA GLY A 391 -20.93 -11.80 -15.07
C GLY A 391 -19.86 -11.30 -16.04
N ALA A 392 -19.06 -10.31 -15.64
CA ALA A 392 -17.95 -9.78 -16.45
C ALA A 392 -16.64 -10.57 -16.28
N GLU A 393 -16.38 -11.16 -15.11
CA GLU A 393 -15.10 -11.79 -14.72
C GLU A 393 -15.09 -13.33 -14.86
N THR A 394 -16.24 -14.01 -14.71
CA THR A 394 -16.32 -15.49 -14.72
C THR A 394 -16.27 -16.16 -16.10
N PRO A 395 -16.85 -15.58 -17.17
CA PRO A 395 -16.89 -16.26 -18.47
C PRO A 395 -15.51 -16.53 -19.07
N HIS A 396 -15.38 -17.67 -19.77
CA HIS A 396 -14.19 -17.98 -20.57
C HIS A 396 -14.01 -16.95 -21.70
N LEU A 397 -12.78 -16.47 -21.94
CA LEU A 397 -12.48 -15.41 -22.94
C LEU A 397 -13.12 -15.67 -24.31
N ARG A 398 -13.00 -16.88 -24.84
CA ARG A 398 -13.62 -17.32 -26.11
C ARG A 398 -15.16 -17.31 -26.13
N LEU A 399 -15.80 -17.59 -25.01
CA LEU A 399 -17.26 -17.70 -24.88
C LEU A 399 -17.88 -16.50 -24.16
N ARG A 400 -17.07 -15.49 -23.81
CA ARG A 400 -17.44 -14.36 -22.95
C ARG A 400 -18.68 -13.62 -23.42
N ASP A 401 -18.71 -13.29 -24.72
CA ASP A 401 -19.86 -12.65 -25.36
C ASP A 401 -21.14 -13.47 -25.16
N LYS A 402 -21.09 -14.78 -25.44
CA LYS A 402 -22.24 -15.69 -25.38
C LYS A 402 -22.71 -15.98 -23.96
N THR A 403 -21.79 -16.25 -23.03
CA THR A 403 -22.11 -16.45 -21.61
C THR A 403 -22.78 -15.21 -21.02
N SER A 404 -22.28 -14.01 -21.36
CA SER A 404 -22.88 -12.75 -20.94
C SER A 404 -24.31 -12.60 -21.48
N VAL A 405 -24.52 -12.86 -22.78
CA VAL A 405 -25.88 -12.86 -23.37
C VAL A 405 -26.81 -13.80 -22.63
N VAL A 406 -26.42 -15.05 -22.38
CA VAL A 406 -27.27 -16.03 -21.67
C VAL A 406 -27.58 -15.56 -20.25
N ALA A 407 -26.60 -15.06 -19.51
CA ALA A 407 -26.81 -14.58 -18.15
C ALA A 407 -27.80 -13.41 -18.10
N TRP A 408 -27.65 -12.43 -19.01
CA TRP A 408 -28.57 -11.30 -19.13
C TRP A 408 -29.97 -11.70 -19.57
N LEU A 409 -30.11 -12.64 -20.50
CA LEU A 409 -31.41 -13.16 -20.90
C LEU A 409 -32.13 -13.86 -19.74
N ILE A 410 -31.42 -14.68 -18.96
CA ILE A 410 -32.01 -15.31 -17.78
C ILE A 410 -32.42 -14.25 -16.76
N ARG A 411 -31.61 -13.21 -16.55
CA ARG A 411 -31.98 -12.08 -15.70
C ARG A 411 -33.30 -11.45 -16.17
N ILE A 412 -33.43 -11.16 -17.47
CA ILE A 412 -34.62 -10.54 -18.06
C ILE A 412 -35.84 -11.47 -17.94
N VAL A 413 -35.68 -12.78 -18.14
CA VAL A 413 -36.77 -13.76 -17.95
C VAL A 413 -37.22 -13.81 -16.50
N CYS A 414 -36.28 -13.80 -15.54
CA CYS A 414 -36.61 -13.73 -14.12
C CYS A 414 -37.32 -12.42 -13.76
N ASP A 415 -36.85 -11.27 -14.29
CA ASP A 415 -37.52 -9.98 -14.10
C ASP A 415 -38.93 -10.00 -14.70
N PHE A 416 -39.11 -10.57 -15.89
CA PHE A 416 -40.44 -10.70 -16.49
C PHE A 416 -41.37 -11.54 -15.62
N ALA A 417 -40.91 -12.69 -15.12
CA ALA A 417 -41.71 -13.55 -14.25
C ALA A 417 -42.11 -12.82 -12.96
N VAL A 418 -41.18 -12.09 -12.34
CA VAL A 418 -41.42 -11.32 -11.11
C VAL A 418 -42.36 -10.14 -11.40
N SER A 419 -42.02 -9.28 -12.36
CA SER A 419 -42.74 -8.05 -12.66
C SER A 419 -44.13 -8.29 -13.24
N TYR A 420 -44.34 -9.37 -13.98
CA TYR A 420 -45.67 -9.76 -14.46
C TYR A 420 -46.54 -10.33 -13.34
N SER A 421 -45.99 -11.16 -12.45
CA SER A 421 -46.76 -11.80 -11.38
C SER A 421 -47.05 -10.89 -10.19
N LEU A 422 -46.16 -9.93 -9.91
CA LEU A 422 -46.21 -9.10 -8.71
C LEU A 422 -47.51 -8.28 -8.56
N PRO A 423 -48.07 -7.61 -9.59
CA PRO A 423 -49.37 -6.95 -9.47
C PRO A 423 -50.48 -7.88 -8.98
N TYR A 424 -50.53 -9.13 -9.48
CA TYR A 424 -51.51 -10.13 -9.05
C TYR A 424 -51.25 -10.64 -7.62
N LEU A 425 -50.01 -10.58 -7.15
CA LEU A 425 -49.68 -10.92 -5.76
C LEU A 425 -50.10 -9.82 -4.78
N LEU A 426 -50.06 -8.56 -5.21
CA LEU A 426 -50.36 -7.39 -4.38
C LEU A 426 -51.83 -7.00 -4.40
N ASP A 427 -52.55 -7.24 -5.50
CA ASP A 427 -53.91 -6.76 -5.70
C ASP A 427 -54.96 -7.62 -4.97
N ALA A 428 -55.97 -6.94 -4.41
CA ALA A 428 -56.97 -7.51 -3.51
C ALA A 428 -57.90 -8.57 -4.15
N PRO A 429 -58.31 -8.47 -5.43
CA PRO A 429 -59.14 -9.48 -6.10
C PRO A 429 -58.42 -10.83 -6.33
N TYR A 430 -57.11 -10.89 -6.08
CA TYR A 430 -56.26 -12.06 -6.35
C TYR A 430 -55.67 -12.61 -5.05
N ALA A 431 -54.37 -12.39 -4.79
CA ALA A 431 -53.69 -13.00 -3.65
C ALA A 431 -53.62 -12.10 -2.39
N ASP A 432 -53.79 -10.78 -2.55
CA ASP A 432 -53.77 -9.76 -1.48
C ASP A 432 -52.64 -9.94 -0.44
N LEU A 433 -51.44 -10.28 -0.91
CA LEU A 433 -50.33 -10.58 -0.01
C LEU A 433 -49.73 -9.31 0.59
N GLN A 434 -49.89 -8.15 -0.05
CA GLN A 434 -49.33 -6.87 0.40
C GLN A 434 -47.85 -7.00 0.81
N SER A 435 -47.46 -6.57 2.00
CA SER A 435 -46.08 -6.71 2.48
C SER A 435 -45.63 -8.16 2.76
N LYS A 436 -46.55 -9.13 2.85
CA LYS A 436 -46.25 -10.57 3.07
C LYS A 436 -45.51 -11.19 1.89
N VAL A 437 -45.54 -10.55 0.72
CA VAL A 437 -44.68 -10.91 -0.42
C VAL A 437 -43.19 -10.92 -0.02
N GLY A 438 -42.81 -10.18 1.04
CA GLY A 438 -41.49 -10.27 1.66
C GLY A 438 -41.07 -11.68 2.10
N PHE A 439 -42.00 -12.57 2.50
CA PHE A 439 -41.66 -13.96 2.80
C PHE A 439 -41.25 -14.77 1.57
N ILE A 440 -41.87 -14.50 0.42
CA ILE A 440 -41.55 -15.16 -0.85
C ILE A 440 -40.15 -14.75 -1.30
N TYR A 441 -39.92 -13.45 -1.45
CA TYR A 441 -38.63 -12.94 -1.92
C TYR A 441 -37.52 -13.10 -0.87
N GLY A 442 -37.85 -13.04 0.42
CA GLY A 442 -36.90 -13.31 1.51
C GLY A 442 -36.42 -14.77 1.48
N SER A 443 -37.32 -15.72 1.23
CA SER A 443 -36.97 -17.14 1.07
C SER A 443 -36.09 -17.36 -0.16
N LEU A 444 -36.44 -16.74 -1.30
CA LEU A 444 -35.62 -16.81 -2.51
C LEU A 444 -34.24 -16.16 -2.31
N ALA A 445 -34.14 -15.06 -1.56
CA ALA A 445 -32.88 -14.44 -1.17
C ALA A 445 -32.04 -15.36 -0.27
N ALA A 446 -32.66 -16.06 0.68
CA ALA A 446 -31.96 -17.04 1.51
C ALA A 446 -31.36 -18.18 0.66
N VAL A 447 -32.10 -18.66 -0.33
CA VAL A 447 -31.59 -19.63 -1.32
C VAL A 447 -30.44 -19.01 -2.12
N GLY A 448 -30.55 -17.76 -2.55
CA GLY A 448 -29.48 -17.03 -3.23
C GLY A 448 -28.19 -16.95 -2.40
N VAL A 449 -28.28 -16.64 -1.10
CA VAL A 449 -27.14 -16.64 -0.18
C VAL A 449 -26.52 -18.03 -0.05
N ALA A 450 -27.34 -19.08 0.12
CA ALA A 450 -26.86 -20.45 0.19
C ALA A 450 -26.14 -20.87 -1.11
N CYS A 451 -26.72 -20.54 -2.26
CA CYS A 451 -26.11 -20.75 -3.57
C CYS A 451 -24.78 -20.00 -3.71
N GLY A 452 -24.72 -18.73 -3.29
CA GLY A 452 -23.47 -17.96 -3.25
C GLY A 452 -22.40 -18.61 -2.35
N TYR A 453 -22.80 -19.13 -1.19
CA TYR A 453 -21.88 -19.77 -0.26
C TYR A 453 -21.19 -21.01 -0.87
N PHE A 454 -21.94 -21.83 -1.62
CA PHE A 454 -21.43 -23.06 -2.23
C PHE A 454 -20.74 -22.85 -3.58
N PHE A 455 -21.24 -21.95 -4.42
CA PHE A 455 -20.88 -21.90 -5.84
C PHE A 455 -20.09 -20.64 -6.24
N LEU A 456 -20.19 -19.53 -5.51
CA LEU A 456 -19.51 -18.29 -5.88
C LEU A 456 -18.00 -18.38 -5.53
N PRO A 457 -17.09 -18.27 -6.52
CA PRO A 457 -15.65 -18.23 -6.27
C PRO A 457 -15.19 -16.85 -5.77
N GLU A 458 -14.00 -16.80 -5.18
CA GLU A 458 -13.30 -15.53 -4.94
C GLU A 458 -12.42 -15.21 -6.16
N LEU A 459 -12.58 -14.00 -6.71
CA LEU A 459 -11.97 -13.59 -7.99
C LEU A 459 -11.03 -12.38 -7.85
N THR A 460 -10.88 -11.86 -6.63
CA THR A 460 -10.16 -10.60 -6.37
C THR A 460 -8.67 -10.68 -6.71
N GLY A 461 -8.16 -9.67 -7.42
CA GLY A 461 -6.74 -9.49 -7.72
C GLY A 461 -6.17 -10.48 -8.75
N ARG A 462 -7.02 -11.22 -9.49
CA ARG A 462 -6.59 -12.23 -10.47
C ARG A 462 -6.83 -11.76 -11.91
N SER A 463 -5.90 -12.08 -12.82
CA SER A 463 -6.11 -11.86 -14.26
C SER A 463 -7.15 -12.83 -14.83
N LEU A 464 -7.75 -12.52 -16.00
CA LEU A 464 -8.76 -13.42 -16.61
C LEU A 464 -8.12 -14.75 -17.02
N GLU A 465 -6.85 -14.67 -17.38
CA GLU A 465 -6.02 -15.75 -17.85
C GLU A 465 -5.55 -16.63 -16.67
N GLU A 466 -5.37 -16.07 -15.47
CA GLU A 466 -5.07 -16.84 -14.25
C GLU A 466 -6.30 -17.59 -13.77
N LEU A 467 -7.45 -16.93 -13.79
CA LEU A 467 -8.74 -17.59 -13.57
C LEU A 467 -8.93 -18.73 -14.59
N GLU A 468 -8.56 -18.53 -15.86
CA GLU A 468 -8.61 -19.57 -16.89
C GLU A 468 -7.82 -20.83 -16.49
N ASP A 469 -6.58 -20.68 -16.01
CA ASP A 469 -5.77 -21.82 -15.53
C ASP A 469 -6.42 -22.52 -14.34
N MET A 470 -6.92 -21.77 -13.34
CA MET A 470 -7.62 -22.33 -12.18
C MET A 470 -8.85 -23.16 -12.58
N TRP A 471 -9.60 -22.66 -13.56
CA TRP A 471 -10.76 -23.34 -14.11
C TRP A 471 -10.36 -24.60 -14.88
N GLN A 472 -9.32 -24.55 -15.71
CA GLN A 472 -8.80 -25.72 -16.44
C GLN A 472 -8.33 -26.81 -15.49
N ARG A 473 -7.67 -26.45 -14.38
CA ARG A 473 -7.27 -27.36 -13.31
C ARG A 473 -8.42 -27.85 -12.43
N ARG A 474 -9.65 -27.42 -12.70
CA ARG A 474 -10.88 -27.81 -11.99
C ARG A 474 -10.82 -27.56 -10.48
N ILE A 475 -10.15 -26.49 -10.05
CA ILE A 475 -10.09 -26.12 -8.63
C ILE A 475 -11.52 -25.90 -8.10
N PRO A 476 -11.86 -26.32 -6.86
CA PRO A 476 -13.14 -25.98 -6.26
C PRO A 476 -13.25 -24.46 -6.03
N ALA A 477 -14.36 -23.83 -6.44
CA ALA A 477 -14.63 -22.39 -6.28
C ALA A 477 -14.33 -21.84 -4.87
N ARG A 478 -14.55 -22.65 -3.83
CA ARG A 478 -14.28 -22.29 -2.44
C ARG A 478 -12.79 -22.18 -2.08
N LYS A 479 -11.90 -22.80 -2.85
CA LYS A 479 -10.44 -22.80 -2.66
C LYS A 479 -9.73 -21.84 -3.62
N PHE A 480 -10.46 -20.99 -4.34
CA PHE A 480 -9.86 -20.03 -5.27
C PHE A 480 -8.98 -18.99 -4.55
N ALA A 481 -9.36 -18.60 -3.33
CA ALA A 481 -8.57 -17.69 -2.52
C ALA A 481 -7.22 -18.29 -2.09
N ASP A 482 -7.20 -19.58 -1.74
CA ASP A 482 -6.03 -20.27 -1.18
C ASP A 482 -5.10 -20.87 -2.25
N TRP A 483 -5.44 -20.69 -3.54
CA TRP A 483 -4.68 -21.29 -4.63
C TRP A 483 -3.56 -20.37 -5.08
N GLU A 484 -2.35 -20.91 -5.14
CA GLU A 484 -1.16 -20.27 -5.69
C GLU A 484 -0.73 -21.02 -6.96
N SER A 485 -0.25 -20.28 -7.97
CA SER A 485 0.11 -20.86 -9.26
C SER A 485 1.46 -21.57 -9.18
N ASP A 486 1.45 -22.91 -9.23
CA ASP A 486 2.67 -23.74 -9.22
C ASP A 486 3.46 -23.79 -10.55
N ARG A 487 3.16 -22.97 -11.58
CA ARG A 487 3.87 -23.03 -12.87
C ARG A 487 4.12 -21.66 -13.51
N THR A 488 5.41 -21.36 -13.70
CA THR A 488 6.05 -20.32 -14.53
C THR A 488 5.73 -20.39 -16.04
N GLY A 489 4.57 -20.94 -16.42
CA GLY A 489 4.20 -21.21 -17.81
C GLY A 489 2.72 -21.02 -18.15
N SER A 490 1.87 -20.69 -17.20
CA SER A 490 0.47 -20.34 -17.46
C SER A 490 0.42 -18.93 -18.08
N ILE A 491 -0.33 -18.75 -19.18
CA ILE A 491 -0.57 -17.43 -19.79
C ILE A 491 -1.15 -16.47 -18.74
N GLY A 492 -1.90 -16.98 -17.76
CA GLY A 492 -2.44 -16.24 -16.63
C GLY A 492 -1.45 -15.81 -15.57
N ALA A 493 -0.51 -16.70 -15.23
CA ALA A 493 0.65 -16.33 -14.44
C ALA A 493 1.40 -15.23 -15.20
N LYS A 494 1.67 -15.42 -16.49
CA LYS A 494 2.30 -14.45 -17.40
C LYS A 494 1.57 -13.11 -17.58
N VAL A 495 0.29 -12.96 -17.25
CA VAL A 495 -0.43 -11.65 -17.27
C VAL A 495 -0.25 -10.92 -15.95
N THR A 496 -0.45 -11.63 -14.83
CA THR A 496 -0.22 -11.08 -13.49
C THR A 496 1.27 -10.78 -13.30
N GLU A 497 2.10 -11.63 -13.89
CA GLU A 497 3.50 -11.42 -14.19
C GLU A 497 3.63 -10.23 -15.15
N MET A 498 3.31 -10.23 -16.46
CA MET A 498 3.68 -9.12 -17.38
C MET A 498 3.18 -7.71 -17.04
N GLU A 499 2.07 -7.56 -16.29
CA GLU A 499 1.66 -6.26 -15.75
C GLU A 499 2.52 -5.82 -14.52
N GLY A 500 3.45 -6.67 -14.08
CA GLY A 500 4.53 -6.46 -13.09
C GLY A 500 5.93 -7.09 -13.35
N GLU A 501 6.20 -7.87 -14.42
CA GLU A 501 7.32 -8.85 -14.49
C GLU A 501 8.47 -8.53 -15.44
N THR A 502 8.44 -7.44 -16.20
CA THR A 502 9.72 -6.98 -16.74
C THR A 502 10.68 -6.67 -15.59
N VAL A 503 10.14 -6.28 -14.44
CA VAL A 503 10.85 -5.90 -13.24
C VAL A 503 11.16 -7.10 -12.31
N ASP A 504 10.24 -8.05 -12.13
CA ASP A 504 10.44 -9.17 -11.18
C ASP A 504 11.35 -10.29 -11.72
N ALA A 505 11.30 -10.59 -13.04
CA ALA A 505 12.24 -11.53 -13.66
C ALA A 505 13.68 -10.98 -13.71
N GLU A 506 13.85 -9.66 -13.83
CA GLU A 506 15.14 -8.99 -13.68
C GLU A 506 15.68 -9.12 -12.25
N LYS A 507 14.84 -8.90 -11.24
CA LYS A 507 15.20 -9.02 -9.82
C LYS A 507 15.51 -10.45 -9.40
N ALA A 508 14.75 -11.43 -9.89
CA ALA A 508 15.02 -12.84 -9.70
C ALA A 508 16.38 -13.25 -10.30
N ARG A 509 16.67 -12.77 -11.53
CA ARG A 509 17.97 -12.99 -12.18
C ARG A 509 19.10 -12.31 -11.43
N ALA A 510 18.91 -11.08 -10.97
CA ALA A 510 19.86 -10.34 -10.15
C ALA A 510 20.20 -11.13 -8.87
N TYR A 511 19.19 -11.62 -8.15
CA TYR A 511 19.37 -12.45 -6.95
C TYR A 511 20.08 -13.78 -7.23
N ALA A 512 19.66 -14.51 -8.27
CA ALA A 512 20.30 -15.77 -8.65
C ALA A 512 21.78 -15.57 -9.01
N SER A 513 22.09 -14.47 -9.71
CA SER A 513 23.45 -14.10 -10.12
C SER A 513 24.36 -13.87 -8.91
N VAL A 514 23.95 -13.01 -7.97
CA VAL A 514 24.74 -12.71 -6.75
C VAL A 514 24.90 -13.92 -5.85
N ARG A 515 23.88 -14.79 -5.76
CA ARG A 515 23.95 -16.04 -5.01
C ARG A 515 24.98 -17.00 -5.61
N ALA A 516 25.01 -17.13 -6.94
CA ALA A 516 25.97 -17.96 -7.65
C ALA A 516 27.41 -17.41 -7.52
N ALA A 517 27.57 -16.09 -7.63
CA ALA A 517 28.86 -15.43 -7.46
C ALA A 517 29.44 -15.65 -6.05
N PHE A 518 28.62 -15.49 -5.00
CA PHE A 518 29.06 -15.79 -3.63
C PHE A 518 29.41 -17.28 -3.44
N ALA A 519 28.57 -18.18 -3.95
CA ALA A 519 28.78 -19.63 -3.85
C ALA A 519 30.07 -20.11 -4.54
N SER A 520 30.54 -19.42 -5.58
CA SER A 520 31.84 -19.68 -6.22
C SER A 520 33.04 -19.47 -5.29
N GLY A 521 32.85 -18.72 -4.20
CA GLY A 521 33.90 -18.36 -3.25
C GLY A 521 34.78 -17.18 -3.69
N ARG A 522 34.59 -16.62 -4.89
CA ARG A 522 35.46 -15.56 -5.43
C ARG A 522 35.48 -14.29 -4.58
N THR A 523 34.35 -13.92 -3.97
CA THR A 523 34.23 -12.72 -3.12
C THR A 523 35.04 -12.83 -1.80
N LYS A 524 35.44 -14.05 -1.41
CA LYS A 524 36.23 -14.27 -0.18
C LYS A 524 37.68 -13.79 -0.32
N SER A 525 38.22 -13.74 -1.55
CA SER A 525 39.60 -13.30 -1.80
C SER A 525 39.81 -11.85 -1.42
N LYS A 526 40.83 -11.55 -0.60
CA LYS A 526 41.20 -10.17 -0.26
C LYS A 526 41.58 -9.35 -1.49
N ASP A 527 42.13 -9.98 -2.52
CA ASP A 527 42.49 -9.27 -3.75
C ASP A 527 41.25 -8.84 -4.54
N TRP A 528 40.21 -9.68 -4.58
CA TRP A 528 38.91 -9.29 -5.13
C TRP A 528 38.34 -8.10 -4.35
N ARG A 529 38.35 -8.16 -3.01
CA ARG A 529 37.85 -7.06 -2.16
C ARG A 529 38.61 -5.74 -2.41
N ARG A 530 39.95 -5.78 -2.43
CA ARG A 530 40.79 -4.60 -2.76
C ARG A 530 40.47 -4.06 -4.15
N HIS A 531 40.28 -4.94 -5.13
CA HIS A 531 39.94 -4.54 -6.48
C HIS A 531 38.59 -3.81 -6.53
N GLN A 532 37.54 -4.39 -5.94
CA GLN A 532 36.21 -3.76 -5.90
C GLN A 532 36.23 -2.42 -5.15
N LEU A 533 36.95 -2.31 -4.02
CA LEU A 533 37.09 -1.05 -3.28
C LEU A 533 37.80 0.03 -4.11
N LYS A 534 38.87 -0.31 -4.84
CA LYS A 534 39.53 0.63 -5.76
C LYS A 534 38.59 1.07 -6.89
N ARG A 535 37.80 0.15 -7.44
CA ARG A 535 36.78 0.47 -8.46
C ARG A 535 35.67 1.34 -7.90
N ALA A 536 35.25 1.14 -6.64
CA ALA A 536 34.30 1.99 -5.95
C ALA A 536 34.80 3.43 -5.82
N TRP A 537 36.08 3.61 -5.49
CA TRP A 537 36.68 4.94 -5.41
C TRP A 537 36.66 5.66 -6.78
N TRP A 538 37.08 4.97 -7.84
CA TRP A 538 37.05 5.51 -9.21
C TRP A 538 35.63 5.76 -9.71
N MET A 539 34.66 4.91 -9.35
CA MET A 539 33.25 5.13 -9.69
C MET A 539 32.74 6.48 -9.16
N VAL A 540 33.10 6.83 -7.92
CA VAL A 540 32.72 8.11 -7.32
C VAL A 540 33.52 9.26 -7.93
N GLU A 541 34.83 9.10 -8.14
CA GLU A 541 35.69 10.15 -8.68
C GLU A 541 35.35 10.52 -10.12
N ASP A 542 35.23 9.53 -11.01
CA ASP A 542 34.97 9.73 -12.45
C ASP A 542 33.58 10.32 -12.72
N ASN A 543 32.63 10.13 -11.79
CA ASN A 543 31.25 10.59 -11.91
C ASN A 543 30.92 11.73 -10.95
N LYS A 544 31.93 12.37 -10.33
CA LYS A 544 31.74 13.40 -9.30
C LYS A 544 30.80 14.52 -9.73
N ASP A 545 31.02 15.11 -10.90
CA ASP A 545 30.16 16.19 -11.40
C ASP A 545 28.73 15.70 -11.67
N ARG A 546 28.58 14.48 -12.19
CA ARG A 546 27.27 13.84 -12.43
C ARG A 546 26.52 13.58 -11.12
N ILE A 547 27.23 13.20 -10.06
CA ILE A 547 26.68 13.02 -8.71
C ILE A 547 26.20 14.38 -8.18
N LEU A 548 26.99 15.44 -8.35
CA LEU A 548 26.59 16.80 -7.96
C LEU A 548 25.33 17.25 -8.70
N ASP A 549 25.24 16.98 -10.01
CA ASP A 549 24.07 17.30 -10.82
C ASP A 549 22.82 16.53 -10.38
N ALA A 550 22.96 15.22 -10.10
CA ALA A 550 21.86 14.39 -9.59
C ALA A 550 21.34 14.89 -8.23
N LEU A 551 22.24 15.21 -7.30
CA LEU A 551 21.89 15.78 -6.00
C LEU A 551 21.25 17.15 -6.09
N ARG A 552 21.67 17.97 -7.07
CA ARG A 552 21.02 19.24 -7.37
C ARG A 552 19.63 19.04 -7.95
N ALA A 553 19.43 18.05 -8.82
CA ALA A 553 18.12 17.76 -9.39
C ALA A 553 17.11 17.27 -8.34
N ASP A 554 17.53 16.36 -7.45
CA ASP A 554 16.65 15.77 -6.43
C ASP A 554 16.38 16.73 -5.26
N LEU A 555 17.43 17.36 -4.72
CA LEU A 555 17.39 18.11 -3.45
C LEU A 555 17.79 19.58 -3.59
N ASN A 556 18.18 20.06 -4.77
CA ASN A 556 18.86 21.35 -4.95
C ASN A 556 20.06 21.51 -4.01
N LYS A 557 20.76 20.42 -3.73
CA LYS A 557 21.89 20.43 -2.79
C LYS A 557 23.05 21.21 -3.40
N HIS A 558 23.59 22.17 -2.64
CA HIS A 558 24.72 22.97 -3.12
C HIS A 558 25.99 22.11 -3.23
N PRO A 559 26.88 22.33 -4.21
CA PRO A 559 28.09 21.52 -4.38
C PRO A 559 28.96 21.42 -3.13
N LEU A 560 29.12 22.50 -2.36
CA LEU A 560 29.87 22.45 -1.09
C LEU A 560 29.26 21.45 -0.10
N GLU A 561 27.94 21.45 0.04
CA GLU A 561 27.21 20.57 0.94
C GLU A 561 27.27 19.12 0.46
N ALA A 562 27.07 18.88 -0.83
CA ALA A 562 27.17 17.56 -1.45
C ALA A 562 28.59 16.97 -1.36
N MET A 563 29.62 17.80 -1.58
CA MET A 563 31.03 17.37 -1.47
C MET A 563 31.37 16.93 -0.06
N LEU A 564 30.95 17.69 0.96
CA LEU A 564 31.22 17.36 2.35
C LEU A 564 30.38 16.17 2.83
N GLY A 565 29.09 16.19 2.52
CA GLY A 565 28.10 15.26 3.06
C GLY A 565 27.98 13.92 2.32
N GLU A 566 28.41 13.81 1.06
CA GLU A 566 28.21 12.57 0.28
C GLU A 566 29.43 12.04 -0.44
N ILE A 567 30.34 12.90 -0.89
CA ILE A 567 31.44 12.48 -1.77
C ILE A 567 32.74 12.31 -0.99
N THR A 568 33.23 13.36 -0.35
CA THR A 568 34.56 13.37 0.30
C THR A 568 34.62 12.37 1.45
N GLY A 569 33.59 12.32 2.29
CA GLY A 569 33.48 11.36 3.38
C GLY A 569 33.51 9.90 2.89
N LEU A 570 32.75 9.60 1.83
CA LEU A 570 32.71 8.27 1.22
C LEU A 570 34.06 7.88 0.59
N GLN A 571 34.71 8.79 -0.13
CA GLN A 571 36.03 8.53 -0.71
C GLN A 571 37.08 8.25 0.37
N ASN A 572 37.06 9.01 1.45
CA ASN A 572 37.95 8.78 2.59
C ASN A 572 37.66 7.46 3.30
N ASP A 573 36.40 7.06 3.45
CA ASP A 573 36.02 5.77 4.01
C ASP A 573 36.52 4.60 3.15
N ILE A 574 36.45 4.73 1.81
CA ILE A 574 37.01 3.73 0.88
C ILE A 574 38.53 3.60 1.04
N LEU A 575 39.25 4.74 1.09
CA LEU A 575 40.71 4.74 1.26
C LEU A 575 41.13 4.20 2.62
N ARG A 576 40.40 4.58 3.67
CA ARG A 576 40.58 4.07 5.04
C ARG A 576 40.38 2.56 5.10
N THR A 577 39.32 2.06 4.48
CA THR A 577 39.02 0.64 4.41
C THR A 577 40.07 -0.13 3.62
N LEU A 578 40.61 0.44 2.53
CA LEU A 578 41.71 -0.14 1.77
C LEU A 578 43.00 -0.26 2.60
N ASP A 579 43.36 0.79 3.34
CA ASP A 579 44.53 0.83 4.24
C ASP A 579 44.40 -0.22 5.36
N LYS A 580 43.20 -0.36 5.93
CA LYS A 580 42.95 -1.21 7.09
C LYS A 580 42.41 -2.59 6.80
N LEU A 581 42.18 -2.94 5.53
CA LEU A 581 41.52 -4.19 5.16
C LEU A 581 42.16 -5.41 5.85
N ASP A 582 43.49 -5.49 5.87
CA ASP A 582 44.18 -6.62 6.50
C ASP A 582 44.06 -6.66 8.01
N GLU A 583 44.10 -5.51 8.66
CA GLU A 583 43.98 -5.36 10.09
C GLU A 583 42.56 -5.68 10.57
N TRP A 584 41.55 -5.10 9.91
CA TRP A 584 40.16 -5.22 10.31
C TRP A 584 39.55 -6.59 10.02
N THR A 585 40.06 -7.30 9.01
CA THR A 585 39.63 -8.68 8.66
C THR A 585 40.53 -9.77 9.25
N LYS A 586 41.45 -9.42 10.16
CA LYS A 586 42.39 -10.38 10.75
C LYS A 586 41.67 -11.33 11.71
N ASP A 587 42.03 -12.61 11.65
CA ASP A 587 41.63 -13.62 12.64
C ASP A 587 42.09 -13.19 14.05
N GLU A 588 41.17 -13.19 15.01
CA GLU A 588 41.41 -12.81 16.41
C GLU A 588 41.64 -14.06 17.28
N LYS A 589 42.34 -13.90 18.41
CA LYS A 589 42.60 -14.99 19.37
C LYS A 589 42.02 -14.62 20.72
N PRO A 590 41.16 -15.47 21.33
CA PRO A 590 40.69 -15.27 22.68
C PRO A 590 41.84 -15.21 23.70
N THR A 591 41.54 -14.69 24.89
CA THR A 591 42.52 -14.63 25.97
C THR A 591 42.95 -16.04 26.40
N ARG A 592 44.25 -16.19 26.67
CA ARG A 592 44.92 -17.48 26.91
C ARG A 592 44.86 -17.96 28.37
N TRP A 593 44.14 -17.27 29.26
CA TRP A 593 43.99 -17.71 30.65
C TRP A 593 43.19 -19.01 30.74
N ASP A 594 42.27 -19.22 29.81
CA ASP A 594 41.51 -20.45 29.67
C ASP A 594 42.40 -21.56 29.05
N PRO A 595 42.54 -22.72 29.70
CA PRO A 595 43.36 -23.82 29.20
C PRO A 595 42.94 -24.32 27.82
N ILE A 596 41.64 -24.28 27.48
CA ILE A 596 41.16 -24.71 26.16
C ILE A 596 41.64 -23.72 25.09
N ASN A 597 41.55 -22.42 25.33
CA ASN A 597 42.06 -21.38 24.43
C ASN A 597 43.58 -21.48 24.21
N PHE A 598 44.34 -21.76 25.28
CA PHE A 598 45.79 -21.90 25.18
C PHE A 598 46.20 -23.18 24.44
N LEU A 599 45.64 -24.32 24.83
CA LEU A 599 46.06 -25.64 24.35
C LEU A 599 45.42 -26.05 23.03
N GLY A 600 44.16 -25.68 22.82
CA GLY A 600 43.42 -25.90 21.57
C GLY A 600 43.78 -24.90 20.47
N GLY A 601 44.51 -23.83 20.81
CA GLY A 601 44.90 -22.79 19.85
C GLY A 601 43.69 -22.12 19.23
N THR A 602 42.68 -21.79 20.04
CA THR A 602 41.41 -21.20 19.60
C THR A 602 41.62 -19.92 18.80
N VAL A 603 40.87 -19.79 17.71
CA VAL A 603 40.86 -18.64 16.81
C VAL A 603 39.41 -18.25 16.51
N VAL A 604 39.14 -16.95 16.43
CA VAL A 604 37.89 -16.35 15.96
C VAL A 604 38.14 -15.77 14.57
N ARG A 605 37.58 -16.42 13.55
CA ARG A 605 37.66 -15.99 12.17
C ARG A 605 36.45 -15.13 11.80
N GLN A 606 36.67 -14.10 10.99
CA GLN A 606 35.59 -13.32 10.40
C GLN A 606 35.24 -13.89 9.01
N GLU A 607 34.06 -14.50 8.87
CA GLU A 607 33.56 -15.02 7.59
C GLU A 607 32.45 -14.11 7.04
N PRO A 608 32.39 -13.78 5.74
CA PRO A 608 31.28 -13.01 5.18
C PRO A 608 29.95 -13.73 5.39
N LEU A 609 28.89 -12.97 5.70
CA LEU A 609 27.55 -13.53 5.90
C LEU A 609 27.00 -14.20 4.63
N GLY A 610 27.20 -13.59 3.46
CA GLY A 610 26.71 -14.14 2.19
C GLY A 610 26.24 -13.08 1.20
N VAL A 611 25.00 -13.20 0.75
CA VAL A 611 24.32 -12.22 -0.10
C VAL A 611 23.62 -11.20 0.79
N SER A 612 24.02 -9.94 0.68
CA SER A 612 23.48 -8.82 1.45
C SER A 612 22.58 -7.94 0.58
N LEU A 613 21.43 -7.54 1.12
CA LEU A 613 20.58 -6.49 0.53
C LEU A 613 20.86 -5.17 1.23
N ILE A 614 21.19 -4.12 0.49
CA ILE A 614 21.39 -2.76 1.00
C ILE A 614 20.31 -1.86 0.41
N ILE A 615 19.48 -1.27 1.27
CA ILE A 615 18.39 -0.38 0.90
C ILE A 615 18.74 1.03 1.36
N GLY A 616 19.07 1.89 0.39
CA GLY A 616 19.48 3.27 0.63
C GLY A 616 18.30 4.24 0.85
N ALA A 617 18.56 5.33 1.57
CA ALA A 617 17.62 6.42 1.78
C ALA A 617 17.81 7.55 0.75
N TRP A 618 16.85 8.47 0.65
CA TRP A 618 16.82 9.53 -0.36
C TRP A 618 17.52 10.84 0.06
N ASN A 619 17.80 11.04 1.34
CA ASN A 619 18.31 12.32 1.84
C ASN A 619 19.82 12.49 1.63
N PHE A 620 20.56 11.38 1.63
CA PHE A 620 21.96 11.28 1.18
C PHE A 620 22.10 10.04 0.29
N PRO A 621 21.53 10.07 -0.93
CA PRO A 621 21.28 8.89 -1.74
C PRO A 621 22.54 8.14 -2.20
N PHE A 622 23.68 8.83 -2.30
CA PHE A 622 24.95 8.18 -2.64
C PHE A 622 25.63 7.62 -1.40
N MET A 623 25.80 8.43 -0.36
CA MET A 623 26.48 8.00 0.88
C MET A 623 25.78 6.81 1.53
N LEU A 624 24.46 6.88 1.74
CA LEU A 624 23.69 5.85 2.47
C LEU A 624 23.46 4.58 1.65
N THR A 625 23.82 4.58 0.37
CA THR A 625 23.82 3.38 -0.48
C THR A 625 25.22 2.78 -0.59
N LEU A 626 26.25 3.63 -0.77
CA LEU A 626 27.61 3.20 -1.08
C LEU A 626 28.48 2.97 0.16
N GLN A 627 28.27 3.69 1.26
CA GLN A 627 29.04 3.47 2.49
C GLN A 627 28.80 2.07 3.10
N PRO A 628 27.56 1.57 3.24
CA PRO A 628 27.36 0.17 3.64
C PRO A 628 27.87 -0.84 2.60
N LEU A 629 27.90 -0.49 1.30
CA LEU A 629 28.51 -1.32 0.26
C LEU A 629 30.02 -1.51 0.50
N VAL A 630 30.74 -0.45 0.88
CA VAL A 630 32.17 -0.50 1.22
C VAL A 630 32.41 -1.54 2.31
N ALA A 631 31.62 -1.50 3.39
CA ALA A 631 31.69 -2.46 4.47
C ALA A 631 31.38 -3.90 4.02
N ALA A 632 30.34 -4.10 3.21
CA ALA A 632 29.96 -5.41 2.69
C ALA A 632 31.02 -6.02 1.77
N ILE A 633 31.64 -5.21 0.89
CA ILE A 633 32.77 -5.61 0.04
C ILE A 633 33.96 -6.01 0.91
N ALA A 634 34.29 -5.20 1.91
CA ALA A 634 35.41 -5.46 2.81
C ALA A 634 35.22 -6.72 3.66
N ALA A 635 33.98 -7.05 4.04
CA ALA A 635 33.62 -8.33 4.67
C ALA A 635 33.69 -9.53 3.69
N GLY A 636 33.49 -9.29 2.39
CA GLY A 636 33.52 -10.31 1.33
C GLY A 636 32.15 -10.83 0.92
N CYS A 637 31.09 -10.05 1.15
CA CYS A 637 29.73 -10.36 0.74
C CYS A 637 29.50 -10.11 -0.76
N ALA A 638 28.53 -10.81 -1.33
CA ALA A 638 27.87 -10.38 -2.56
C ALA A 638 26.70 -9.45 -2.20
N VAL A 639 26.33 -8.51 -3.07
CA VAL A 639 25.45 -7.39 -2.70
C VAL A 639 24.40 -7.11 -3.77
N ILE A 640 23.16 -6.90 -3.33
CA ILE A 640 22.13 -6.20 -4.10
C ILE A 640 21.93 -4.82 -3.48
N LEU A 641 22.11 -3.78 -4.28
CA LEU A 641 21.81 -2.40 -3.93
C LEU A 641 20.41 -2.06 -4.39
N LYS A 642 19.65 -1.39 -3.52
CA LYS A 642 18.38 -0.76 -3.83
C LYS A 642 18.47 0.73 -3.45
N PRO A 643 18.77 1.62 -4.40
CA PRO A 643 18.71 3.07 -4.17
C PRO A 643 17.27 3.53 -3.93
N SER A 644 17.08 4.71 -3.35
CA SER A 644 15.74 5.24 -3.08
C SER A 644 15.05 5.75 -4.35
N ASP A 645 13.84 5.26 -4.60
CA ASP A 645 12.94 5.68 -5.70
C ASP A 645 12.38 7.09 -5.49
N VAL A 646 12.63 7.69 -4.33
CA VAL A 646 12.26 9.08 -4.03
C VAL A 646 13.29 10.07 -4.57
N ALA A 647 14.57 9.68 -4.67
CA ALA A 647 15.66 10.49 -5.24
C ALA A 647 15.99 9.96 -6.65
N GLN A 648 15.12 10.27 -7.60
CA GLN A 648 15.09 9.62 -8.91
C GLN A 648 16.38 9.85 -9.72
N ALA A 649 16.90 11.08 -9.76
CA ALA A 649 18.11 11.37 -10.54
C ALA A 649 19.32 10.62 -9.96
N SER A 650 19.40 10.54 -8.63
CA SER A 650 20.45 9.80 -7.94
C SER A 650 20.32 8.29 -8.14
N GLN A 651 19.10 7.74 -8.10
CA GLN A 651 18.84 6.34 -8.39
C GLN A 651 19.24 5.99 -9.83
N ASP A 652 18.82 6.79 -10.81
CA ASP A 652 19.10 6.53 -12.22
C ASP A 652 20.60 6.51 -12.48
N LEU A 653 21.34 7.46 -11.89
CA LEU A 653 22.79 7.49 -11.98
C LEU A 653 23.44 6.25 -11.34
N LEU A 654 23.01 5.84 -10.14
CA LEU A 654 23.53 4.64 -9.48
C LEU A 654 23.27 3.36 -10.29
N MET A 655 22.07 3.22 -10.86
CA MET A 655 21.70 2.11 -11.73
C MET A 655 22.59 2.05 -12.98
N GLU A 656 22.99 3.20 -13.51
CA GLU A 656 23.88 3.30 -14.66
C GLU A 656 25.34 2.97 -14.31
N ILE A 657 25.89 3.58 -13.27
CA ILE A 657 27.35 3.54 -13.02
C ILE A 657 27.79 2.30 -12.26
N VAL A 658 26.98 1.73 -11.36
CA VAL A 658 27.38 0.55 -10.57
C VAL A 658 27.81 -0.62 -11.48
N PRO A 659 27.05 -1.00 -12.54
CA PRO A 659 27.45 -2.06 -13.46
C PRO A 659 28.69 -1.75 -14.31
N MET A 660 29.11 -0.49 -14.44
CA MET A 660 30.32 -0.11 -15.21
C MET A 660 31.60 -0.33 -14.40
N TYR A 661 31.52 -0.22 -13.08
CA TYR A 661 32.69 -0.26 -12.20
C TYR A 661 32.85 -1.58 -11.45
N MET A 662 31.73 -2.16 -11.01
CA MET A 662 31.71 -3.30 -10.10
C MET A 662 31.63 -4.64 -10.83
N ASP A 663 31.95 -5.71 -10.10
CA ASP A 663 31.68 -7.09 -10.52
C ASP A 663 30.16 -7.33 -10.67
N ARG A 664 29.69 -7.37 -11.92
CA ARG A 664 28.27 -7.43 -12.29
C ARG A 664 27.52 -8.66 -11.77
N ASP A 665 28.21 -9.79 -11.53
CA ASP A 665 27.53 -10.96 -10.99
C ASP A 665 27.55 -10.98 -9.46
N ALA A 666 28.44 -10.23 -8.80
CA ALA A 666 28.55 -10.22 -7.34
C ALA A 666 27.96 -8.95 -6.68
N ILE A 667 27.87 -7.84 -7.41
CA ILE A 667 27.37 -6.55 -6.94
C ILE A 667 26.44 -5.99 -8.02
N THR A 668 25.15 -5.94 -7.73
CA THR A 668 24.13 -5.47 -8.68
C THR A 668 23.23 -4.42 -8.05
N CYS A 669 22.60 -3.59 -8.89
CA CYS A 669 21.70 -2.53 -8.47
C CYS A 669 20.32 -2.81 -9.06
N VAL A 670 19.26 -2.64 -8.26
CA VAL A 670 17.87 -2.85 -8.68
C VAL A 670 17.01 -1.63 -8.34
N SER A 671 16.18 -1.22 -9.29
CA SER A 671 15.12 -0.23 -9.07
C SER A 671 13.88 -0.92 -8.52
N ALA A 672 13.30 -0.42 -7.43
CA ALA A 672 12.10 -0.99 -6.84
C ALA A 672 11.28 0.06 -6.08
N GLY A 673 9.98 0.15 -6.36
CA GLY A 673 9.05 0.86 -5.49
C GLY A 673 8.56 -0.01 -4.33
N PRO A 674 7.62 0.51 -3.51
CA PRO A 674 7.01 -0.24 -2.41
C PRO A 674 6.34 -1.55 -2.83
N SER A 675 5.77 -1.61 -4.05
CA SER A 675 5.14 -2.81 -4.62
C SER A 675 6.15 -3.94 -4.83
N GLU A 676 7.29 -3.61 -5.42
CA GLU A 676 8.29 -4.58 -5.83
C GLU A 676 9.26 -4.95 -4.70
N MET A 677 9.40 -4.08 -3.69
CA MET A 677 10.15 -4.42 -2.47
C MET A 677 9.55 -5.62 -1.74
N LYS A 678 8.24 -5.85 -1.84
CA LYS A 678 7.60 -7.05 -1.28
C LYS A 678 8.22 -8.33 -1.86
N TYR A 679 8.42 -8.36 -3.18
CA TYR A 679 9.00 -9.49 -3.90
C TYR A 679 10.48 -9.68 -3.56
N ILE A 680 11.26 -8.60 -3.58
CA ILE A 680 12.69 -8.66 -3.22
C ILE A 680 12.85 -9.26 -1.82
N LEU A 681 12.07 -8.81 -0.85
CA LEU A 681 12.14 -9.26 0.54
C LEU A 681 11.64 -10.71 0.77
N GLU A 682 11.03 -11.35 -0.22
CA GLU A 682 10.72 -12.79 -0.17
C GLU A 682 11.98 -13.66 -0.43
N SER A 683 13.02 -13.08 -1.05
CA SER A 683 14.30 -13.76 -1.28
C SER A 683 15.10 -13.93 0.03
N ARG A 684 15.91 -15.00 0.08
CA ARG A 684 16.72 -15.35 1.26
C ARG A 684 18.05 -14.61 1.29
N PHE A 685 18.05 -13.40 1.82
CA PHE A 685 19.30 -12.68 2.10
C PHE A 685 19.99 -13.22 3.35
N ASP A 686 21.32 -13.16 3.36
CA ASP A 686 22.13 -13.52 4.52
C ASP A 686 22.41 -12.30 5.43
N HIS A 687 22.13 -11.08 4.94
CA HIS A 687 22.00 -9.84 5.73
C HIS A 687 21.10 -8.83 5.01
N ILE A 688 20.33 -8.02 5.76
CA ILE A 688 19.61 -6.86 5.20
C ILE A 688 20.03 -5.58 5.94
N PHE A 689 20.59 -4.63 5.21
CA PHE A 689 20.94 -3.29 5.69
C PHE A 689 19.89 -2.30 5.17
N TYR A 690 19.23 -1.57 6.06
CA TYR A 690 18.20 -0.59 5.70
C TYR A 690 18.44 0.74 6.40
N THR A 691 18.42 1.83 5.63
CA THR A 691 18.34 3.18 6.18
C THR A 691 17.00 3.82 5.82
N GLY A 692 16.27 4.35 6.83
CA GLY A 692 15.04 5.09 6.59
C GLY A 692 14.10 5.17 7.78
N SER A 693 12.80 4.96 7.57
CA SER A 693 11.78 5.19 8.59
C SER A 693 11.50 3.96 9.45
N ALA A 694 11.19 4.15 10.73
CA ALA A 694 10.82 3.06 11.64
C ALA A 694 9.60 2.24 11.17
N ASN A 695 8.64 2.89 10.51
CA ASN A 695 7.45 2.21 9.97
C ASN A 695 7.81 1.20 8.87
N VAL A 696 8.69 1.58 7.95
CA VAL A 696 9.15 0.67 6.88
C VAL A 696 10.12 -0.38 7.43
N ALA A 697 10.97 -0.01 8.38
CA ALA A 697 11.87 -0.95 9.06
C ALA A 697 11.13 -2.11 9.74
N LYS A 698 9.98 -1.86 10.38
CA LYS A 698 9.14 -2.92 10.96
C LYS A 698 8.66 -3.92 9.89
N ILE A 699 8.36 -3.45 8.67
CA ILE A 699 7.97 -4.31 7.54
C ILE A 699 9.16 -5.15 7.07
N ILE A 700 10.32 -4.51 6.90
CA ILE A 700 11.56 -5.20 6.49
C ILE A 700 11.97 -6.24 7.51
N TYR A 701 11.93 -5.89 8.80
CA TYR A 701 12.34 -6.79 9.86
C TYR A 701 11.39 -7.99 9.98
N ALA A 702 10.09 -7.78 9.81
CA ALA A 702 9.11 -8.87 9.73
C ALA A 702 9.35 -9.79 8.52
N ALA A 703 9.79 -9.25 7.38
CA ALA A 703 10.15 -10.07 6.23
C ALA A 703 11.45 -10.86 6.47
N ALA A 704 12.48 -10.22 7.04
CA ALA A 704 13.75 -10.84 7.40
C ALA A 704 13.57 -12.03 8.37
N ALA A 705 12.63 -11.90 9.32
CA ALA A 705 12.32 -12.94 10.31
C ALA A 705 11.89 -14.27 9.67
N LYS A 706 11.27 -14.26 8.49
CA LYS A 706 10.86 -15.48 7.77
C LYS A 706 12.06 -16.39 7.42
N HIS A 707 13.21 -15.78 7.19
CA HIS A 707 14.46 -16.46 6.80
C HIS A 707 15.52 -16.46 7.90
N LEU A 708 15.18 -15.95 9.10
CA LEU A 708 16.12 -15.67 10.20
C LEU A 708 17.30 -14.81 9.75
N THR A 709 17.05 -13.88 8.82
CA THR A 709 18.07 -12.99 8.28
C THR A 709 18.43 -11.92 9.31
N PRO A 710 19.71 -11.77 9.70
CA PRO A 710 20.13 -10.64 10.54
C PRO A 710 19.97 -9.33 9.78
N VAL A 711 19.66 -8.26 10.51
CA VAL A 711 19.42 -6.93 9.95
C VAL A 711 20.29 -5.87 10.62
N THR A 712 20.63 -4.83 9.87
CA THR A 712 21.08 -3.54 10.38
C THR A 712 20.05 -2.49 9.96
N LEU A 713 19.44 -1.82 10.94
CA LEU A 713 18.37 -0.85 10.71
C LEU A 713 18.83 0.51 11.23
N GLU A 714 19.11 1.44 10.32
CA GLU A 714 19.51 2.83 10.60
C GLU A 714 18.29 3.75 10.44
N LEU A 715 17.69 4.18 11.55
CA LEU A 715 16.39 4.89 11.55
C LEU A 715 16.51 6.30 12.10
N GLY A 716 15.43 7.06 12.02
CA GLY A 716 15.35 8.42 12.56
C GLY A 716 14.89 8.48 14.02
N GLY A 717 14.45 9.67 14.42
CA GLY A 717 13.86 9.90 15.73
C GLY A 717 13.81 11.37 16.09
N GLN A 718 13.22 11.69 17.24
CA GLN A 718 13.05 13.08 17.68
C GLN A 718 14.23 13.52 18.55
N GLY A 719 15.42 13.62 17.95
CA GLY A 719 16.66 14.01 18.64
C GLY A 719 16.61 15.43 19.23
N PRO A 720 16.79 15.60 20.55
CA PRO A 720 16.80 16.91 21.18
C PRO A 720 18.18 17.59 21.11
N ALA A 721 18.18 18.92 21.18
CA ALA A 721 19.32 19.70 21.64
C ALA A 721 19.00 20.32 23.01
N ILE A 722 19.70 19.87 24.06
CA ILE A 722 19.58 20.41 25.42
C ILE A 722 20.55 21.58 25.56
N VAL A 723 20.08 22.77 25.92
CA VAL A 723 20.89 23.97 26.07
C VAL A 723 20.81 24.48 27.51
N ALA A 724 21.87 24.24 28.28
CA ALA A 724 21.96 24.61 29.69
C ALA A 724 22.47 26.05 29.87
N PRO A 725 22.25 26.70 31.04
CA PRO A 725 22.71 28.07 31.30
C PRO A 725 24.22 28.28 31.13
N SER A 726 25.02 27.22 31.33
CA SER A 726 26.49 27.26 31.20
C SER A 726 26.98 27.21 29.75
N ALA A 727 26.08 27.04 28.77
CA ALA A 727 26.41 26.96 27.36
C ALA A 727 27.04 28.25 26.82
N ASN A 728 27.93 28.13 25.84
CA ASN A 728 28.23 29.25 24.98
C ASN A 728 27.05 29.47 24.02
N ILE A 729 26.17 30.41 24.38
CA ILE A 729 24.90 30.67 23.68
C ILE A 729 25.12 30.98 22.20
N ASP A 730 26.15 31.76 21.86
CA ASP A 730 26.43 32.13 20.48
C ASP A 730 26.81 30.92 19.62
N LEU A 731 27.77 30.12 20.09
CA LEU A 731 28.17 28.90 19.38
C LEU A 731 27.05 27.86 19.35
N ALA A 732 26.30 27.70 20.44
CA ALA A 732 25.16 26.80 20.49
C ALA A 732 24.12 27.17 19.42
N ALA A 733 23.75 28.45 19.33
CA ALA A 733 22.84 28.94 18.32
C ALA A 733 23.40 28.74 16.90
N LYS A 734 24.69 28.99 16.68
CA LYS A 734 25.34 28.78 15.37
C LYS A 734 25.32 27.32 14.93
N HIS A 735 25.72 26.41 15.81
CA HIS A 735 25.82 24.97 15.50
C HIS A 735 24.43 24.37 15.28
N ILE A 736 23.44 24.74 16.10
CA ILE A 736 22.04 24.31 15.92
C ILE A 736 21.45 24.89 14.64
N ALA A 737 21.68 26.19 14.34
CA ALA A 737 21.25 26.79 13.07
C ALA A 737 21.86 26.07 11.88
N TRP A 738 23.17 25.80 11.89
CA TRP A 738 23.86 25.12 10.80
C TRP A 738 23.34 23.70 10.60
N ALA A 739 23.17 22.93 11.68
CA ALA A 739 22.61 21.60 11.62
C ALA A 739 21.21 21.63 11.02
N LYS A 740 20.34 22.54 11.48
CA LYS A 740 18.96 22.65 11.00
C LYS A 740 18.85 23.14 9.56
N PHE A 741 19.75 24.01 9.13
CA PHE A 741 19.84 24.54 7.78
C PHE A 741 20.35 23.49 6.79
N SER A 742 21.29 22.64 7.21
CA SER A 742 21.85 21.57 6.38
C SER A 742 20.75 20.64 5.87
N ASN A 743 20.75 20.40 4.56
CA ASN A 743 19.81 19.61 3.78
C ASN A 743 18.34 19.99 4.01
N ALA A 744 18.09 21.27 4.35
CA ALA A 744 16.81 21.77 4.79
C ALA A 744 16.21 20.96 5.96
N GLY A 745 17.04 20.48 6.88
CA GLY A 745 16.65 19.70 8.05
C GLY A 745 16.38 18.21 7.78
N GLN A 746 16.55 17.73 6.54
CA GLN A 746 16.26 16.34 6.13
C GLN A 746 17.43 15.39 6.48
N ILE A 747 17.75 15.26 7.77
CA ILE A 747 18.87 14.45 8.27
C ILE A 747 18.39 13.65 9.50
N CYS A 748 18.64 12.34 9.56
CA CYS A 748 18.17 11.49 10.68
C CYS A 748 18.75 11.89 12.04
N VAL A 749 19.95 12.50 12.02
CA VAL A 749 20.63 13.06 13.19
C VAL A 749 20.41 14.57 13.32
N ASN A 750 19.44 15.17 12.62
CA ASN A 750 19.16 16.60 12.77
C ASN A 750 18.65 16.94 14.18
N VAL A 751 18.69 18.23 14.54
CA VAL A 751 18.02 18.72 15.73
C VAL A 751 16.51 18.77 15.46
N ASN A 752 15.75 17.90 16.11
CA ASN A 752 14.30 17.91 15.99
C ASN A 752 13.71 19.09 16.77
N HIS A 753 14.13 19.28 18.02
CA HIS A 753 13.65 20.32 18.92
C HIS A 753 14.75 20.75 19.90
N VAL A 754 14.63 21.96 20.45
CA VAL A 754 15.53 22.50 21.47
C VAL A 754 14.82 22.49 22.82
N LEU A 755 15.49 21.94 23.84
CA LEU A 755 15.10 22.02 25.26
C LEU A 755 16.05 23.01 25.92
N ILE A 756 15.56 24.17 26.34
CA ILE A 756 16.41 25.28 26.78
C ILE A 756 15.98 25.82 28.13
N ASP A 757 16.96 26.16 28.97
CA ASP A 757 16.70 26.84 30.22
C ASP A 757 16.06 28.22 29.97
N PRO A 758 14.90 28.53 30.59
CA PRO A 758 14.18 29.78 30.35
C PRO A 758 15.03 31.05 30.55
N SER A 759 16.04 31.00 31.43
CA SER A 759 16.89 32.15 31.74
C SER A 759 17.76 32.62 30.57
N ILE A 760 18.04 31.75 29.60
CA ILE A 760 18.91 32.04 28.44
C ILE A 760 18.18 32.02 27.11
N ARG A 761 16.89 31.70 27.09
CA ARG A 761 16.09 31.52 25.88
C ARG A 761 16.11 32.74 24.96
N GLU A 762 15.85 33.93 25.46
CA GLU A 762 15.77 35.15 24.64
C GLU A 762 17.11 35.49 23.97
N ALA A 763 18.22 35.31 24.71
CA ALA A 763 19.56 35.49 24.19
C ALA A 763 19.88 34.45 23.11
N PHE A 764 19.52 33.18 23.33
CA PHE A 764 19.68 32.12 22.35
C PHE A 764 18.87 32.37 21.08
N MET A 765 17.59 32.72 21.21
CA MET A 765 16.71 33.01 20.06
C MET A 765 17.24 34.17 19.23
N THR A 766 17.74 35.23 19.88
CA THR A 766 18.34 36.37 19.18
C THR A 766 19.52 35.94 18.31
N ARG A 767 20.41 35.09 18.83
CA ARG A 767 21.55 34.57 18.06
C ARG A 767 21.13 33.56 17.00
N LEU A 768 20.13 32.73 17.28
CA LEU A 768 19.61 31.74 16.34
C LEU A 768 18.97 32.42 15.11
N ILE A 769 18.17 33.46 15.33
CA ILE A 769 17.60 34.32 14.28
C ILE A 769 18.72 34.96 13.46
N HIS A 770 19.72 35.54 14.13
CA HIS A 770 20.86 36.16 13.45
C HIS A 770 21.58 35.19 12.50
N TYR A 771 21.85 33.96 12.93
CA TYR A 771 22.52 32.98 12.07
C TYR A 771 21.63 32.47 10.94
N PHE A 772 20.32 32.29 11.16
CA PHE A 772 19.42 31.99 10.04
C PHE A 772 19.37 33.12 9.02
N ASP A 773 19.27 34.38 9.46
CA ASP A 773 19.31 35.55 8.59
C ASP A 773 20.66 35.66 7.84
N GLU A 774 21.77 35.37 8.51
CA GLU A 774 23.10 35.34 7.88
C GLU A 774 23.16 34.25 6.80
N PHE A 775 22.69 33.04 7.10
CA PHE A 775 22.70 31.90 6.17
C PHE A 775 21.69 32.02 5.04
N THR A 776 20.65 32.84 5.16
CA THR A 776 19.73 33.14 4.07
C THR A 776 20.10 34.41 3.31
N GLY A 777 21.03 35.21 3.84
CA GLY A 777 21.33 36.56 3.37
C GLY A 777 20.22 37.57 3.67
N GLY A 778 19.30 37.25 4.58
CA GLY A 778 18.15 38.07 4.99
C GLY A 778 16.90 37.25 5.26
N ARG A 779 16.04 37.74 6.17
CA ARG A 779 14.86 37.02 6.68
C ARG A 779 13.90 36.53 5.60
N ASP A 780 13.63 37.36 4.60
CA ASP A 780 12.66 37.08 3.53
C ASP A 780 13.29 36.44 2.28
N ASN A 781 14.61 36.20 2.31
CA ASN A 781 15.33 35.67 1.16
C ASN A 781 15.13 34.17 1.00
N LYS A 782 15.23 33.74 -0.26
CA LYS A 782 15.18 32.34 -0.68
C LYS A 782 16.45 32.01 -1.45
N PRO A 783 17.61 31.84 -0.78
CA PRO A 783 18.86 31.61 -1.47
C PRO A 783 18.81 30.37 -2.37
N ASP A 784 19.39 30.49 -3.56
CA ASP A 784 19.42 29.42 -4.56
C ASP A 784 20.28 28.22 -4.11
N TYR A 785 21.23 28.44 -3.19
CA TYR A 785 22.09 27.38 -2.65
C TYR A 785 21.43 26.56 -1.53
N TYR A 786 20.26 26.95 -1.03
CA TYR A 786 19.60 26.18 0.02
C TYR A 786 18.91 24.95 -0.54
N SER A 787 19.01 23.82 0.17
CA SER A 787 18.34 22.58 -0.23
C SER A 787 16.82 22.75 -0.25
N ARG A 788 16.13 21.95 -1.07
CA ARG A 788 14.66 21.92 -1.16
C ARG A 788 14.13 20.66 -0.48
N ILE A 789 12.85 20.73 -0.08
CA ILE A 789 12.14 19.54 0.38
C ILE A 789 12.03 18.56 -0.79
N ILE A 790 12.36 17.29 -0.56
CA ILE A 790 12.54 16.28 -1.61
C ILE A 790 11.35 16.17 -2.58
N ASN A 791 10.12 16.30 -2.08
CA ASN A 791 8.90 16.24 -2.90
C ASN A 791 7.73 17.00 -2.26
N GLU A 792 6.66 17.18 -3.03
CA GLU A 792 5.44 17.86 -2.58
C GLU A 792 4.78 17.19 -1.38
N ARG A 793 4.82 15.85 -1.30
CA ARG A 793 4.22 15.11 -0.18
C ARG A 793 4.88 15.48 1.16
N ASN A 794 6.20 15.54 1.19
CA ASN A 794 6.95 15.93 2.39
C ASN A 794 6.79 17.42 2.68
N PHE A 795 6.66 18.25 1.66
CA PHE A 795 6.36 19.67 1.81
C PHE A 795 4.99 19.87 2.47
N ASP A 796 3.95 19.25 1.93
CA ASP A 796 2.56 19.35 2.41
C ASP A 796 2.44 18.79 3.85
N ARG A 797 3.24 17.76 4.19
CA ARG A 797 3.33 17.25 5.57
C ARG A 797 3.87 18.31 6.53
N LEU A 798 5.00 18.94 6.20
CA LEU A 798 5.61 19.99 7.02
C LEU A 798 4.69 21.21 7.17
N GLU A 799 4.04 21.60 6.06
CA GLU A 799 3.05 22.68 6.06
C GLU A 799 1.88 22.35 6.99
N SER A 800 1.31 21.15 6.89
CA SER A 800 0.22 20.69 7.75
C SER A 800 0.61 20.58 9.23
N LEU A 801 1.85 20.22 9.54
CA LEU A 801 2.35 20.21 10.92
C LEU A 801 2.46 21.64 11.47
N LEU A 802 2.99 22.56 10.68
CA LEU A 802 3.13 23.97 11.06
C LEU A 802 1.77 24.68 11.19
N ASP A 803 0.79 24.36 10.34
CA ASP A 803 -0.54 24.99 10.39
C ASP A 803 -1.39 24.48 11.57
N ARG A 804 -1.12 23.27 12.06
CA ARG A 804 -1.83 22.68 13.21
C ARG A 804 -1.16 22.97 14.55
N THR A 805 0.06 23.52 14.55
CA THR A 805 0.76 23.84 15.80
C THR A 805 -0.04 24.86 16.62
N SER A 806 -0.02 24.65 17.93
CA SER A 806 -0.47 25.63 18.92
C SER A 806 0.63 26.64 19.26
N GLY A 807 1.88 26.33 18.90
CA GLY A 807 3.03 27.20 19.10
C GLY A 807 3.00 28.46 18.22
N LYS A 808 3.83 29.43 18.58
CA LYS A 808 3.95 30.70 17.89
C LYS A 808 5.18 30.72 16.97
N VAL A 809 4.97 30.95 15.68
CA VAL A 809 6.06 31.21 14.73
C VAL A 809 6.64 32.59 14.99
N ILE A 810 7.92 32.66 15.40
CA ILE A 810 8.60 33.94 15.69
C ILE A 810 9.60 34.34 14.61
N HIS A 811 10.04 33.38 13.80
CA HIS A 811 10.98 33.58 12.69
C HIS A 811 10.69 32.60 11.55
N GLY A 812 10.93 33.03 10.32
CA GLY A 812 10.71 32.22 9.13
C GLY A 812 9.23 32.04 8.77
N GLY A 813 8.84 30.80 8.45
CA GLY A 813 7.50 30.46 7.96
C GLY A 813 7.31 30.65 6.45
N ILE A 814 8.39 30.97 5.73
CA ILE A 814 8.38 31.14 4.27
C ILE A 814 8.19 29.78 3.61
N ARG A 815 7.13 29.70 2.81
CA ARG A 815 6.69 28.49 2.13
C ARG A 815 6.51 28.80 0.66
N ASP A 816 7.15 28.00 -0.19
CA ASP A 816 6.99 28.04 -1.63
C ASP A 816 6.93 26.61 -2.15
N ARG A 817 5.69 26.12 -2.22
CA ARG A 817 5.37 24.76 -2.64
C ARG A 817 5.86 24.46 -4.05
N GLN A 818 5.79 25.43 -4.97
CA GLN A 818 6.18 25.26 -6.37
C GLN A 818 7.67 24.93 -6.49
N ASN A 819 8.51 25.65 -5.74
CA ASN A 819 9.95 25.42 -5.70
C ASN A 819 10.38 24.45 -4.59
N ARG A 820 9.41 23.86 -3.86
CA ARG A 820 9.63 23.04 -2.66
C ARG A 820 10.56 23.70 -1.63
N TYR A 821 10.56 25.03 -1.56
CA TYR A 821 11.37 25.80 -0.62
C TYR A 821 10.60 26.00 0.68
N PHE A 822 11.17 25.52 1.78
CA PHE A 822 10.64 25.70 3.12
C PHE A 822 11.73 26.35 3.98
N GLY A 823 11.54 27.61 4.36
CA GLY A 823 12.56 28.38 5.08
C GLY A 823 12.78 27.89 6.52
N PRO A 824 13.99 28.09 7.09
CA PRO A 824 14.23 27.87 8.52
C PRO A 824 13.18 28.58 9.37
N THR A 825 12.47 27.84 10.21
CA THR A 825 11.30 28.33 10.94
C THR A 825 11.46 28.04 12.42
N ILE A 826 11.36 29.07 13.26
CA ILE A 826 11.43 28.94 14.72
C ILE A 826 10.02 29.03 15.30
N VAL A 827 9.67 28.03 16.10
CA VAL A 827 8.38 27.96 16.79
C VAL A 827 8.62 27.89 18.30
N VAL A 828 7.97 28.78 19.05
CA VAL A 828 8.02 28.82 20.53
C VAL A 828 6.65 28.52 21.11
N ASP A 829 6.53 28.47 22.43
CA ASP A 829 5.29 28.16 23.15
C ASP A 829 4.70 26.79 22.74
N VAL A 830 5.60 25.83 22.44
CA VAL A 830 5.25 24.48 21.99
C VAL A 830 5.00 23.58 23.21
N GLY A 831 3.77 23.10 23.37
CA GLY A 831 3.41 22.14 24.42
C GLY A 831 3.84 20.70 24.08
N PRO A 832 3.86 19.78 25.07
CA PRO A 832 4.27 18.39 24.86
C PRO A 832 3.37 17.61 23.87
N ASP A 833 2.09 17.97 23.78
CA ASP A 833 1.11 17.36 22.87
C ASP A 833 1.01 18.08 21.51
N ASP A 834 1.90 19.03 21.23
CA ASP A 834 1.85 19.80 19.99
C ASP A 834 2.14 18.92 18.76
N PRO A 835 1.45 19.12 17.62
CA PRO A 835 1.72 18.38 16.39
C PRO A 835 3.19 18.34 15.97
N LEU A 836 3.98 19.39 16.24
CA LEU A 836 5.41 19.43 15.92
C LEU A 836 6.26 18.41 16.71
N LEU A 837 5.71 17.86 17.80
CA LEU A 837 6.33 16.81 18.62
C LEU A 837 5.64 15.45 18.46
N SER A 838 4.68 15.32 17.53
CA SER A 838 3.98 14.04 17.30
C SER A 838 4.76 13.04 16.43
N GLU A 839 5.72 13.53 15.65
CA GLU A 839 6.58 12.73 14.78
C GLU A 839 7.93 13.41 14.53
N GLU A 840 8.86 12.70 13.89
CA GLU A 840 10.12 13.29 13.42
C GLU A 840 9.84 14.37 12.36
N LEU A 841 10.37 15.58 12.59
CA LEU A 841 10.12 16.72 11.71
C LEU A 841 10.79 16.54 10.36
N PHE A 842 12.05 16.08 10.31
CA PHE A 842 12.78 15.83 9.07
C PHE A 842 12.66 16.99 8.06
N GLY A 843 12.81 18.22 8.56
CA GLY A 843 12.55 19.46 7.86
C GLY A 843 12.99 20.67 8.68
N PRO A 844 12.86 21.90 8.14
CA PRO A 844 13.51 23.09 8.68
C PRO A 844 12.65 23.83 9.71
N ILE A 845 11.78 23.11 10.44
CA ILE A 845 10.99 23.64 11.55
C ILE A 845 11.68 23.29 12.87
N LEU A 846 11.95 24.28 13.72
CA LEU A 846 12.66 24.13 14.99
C LEU A 846 11.81 24.61 16.17
N PRO A 847 11.10 23.70 16.85
CA PRO A 847 10.49 23.97 18.14
C PRO A 847 11.54 24.29 19.21
N ILE A 848 11.29 25.34 20.00
CA ILE A 848 12.06 25.69 21.19
C ILE A 848 11.13 25.58 22.40
N ILE A 849 11.52 24.76 23.37
CA ILE A 849 10.72 24.37 24.53
C ILE A 849 11.49 24.73 25.80
N ASP A 850 10.80 25.39 26.72
CA ASP A 850 11.32 25.75 28.04
C ASP A 850 11.51 24.50 28.90
N ALA A 851 12.75 24.21 29.29
CA ALA A 851 13.07 23.09 30.16
C ALA A 851 14.39 23.35 30.90
N ASP A 852 14.37 23.22 32.23
CA ASP A 852 15.61 23.03 32.98
C ASP A 852 16.22 21.66 32.69
N LEU A 853 17.42 21.39 33.22
CA LEU A 853 18.13 20.14 32.94
C LEU A 853 17.32 18.90 33.36
N ASP A 854 16.65 18.94 34.50
CA ASP A 854 15.87 17.81 35.02
C ASP A 854 14.65 17.52 34.13
N THR A 855 13.93 18.56 33.73
CA THR A 855 12.80 18.48 32.80
C THR A 855 13.27 18.02 31.42
N ALA A 856 14.41 18.51 30.94
CA ALA A 856 14.95 18.11 29.64
C ALA A 856 15.34 16.62 29.60
N ILE A 857 16.00 16.13 30.66
CA ILE A 857 16.33 14.70 30.82
C ILE A 857 15.04 13.89 30.92
N SER A 858 14.07 14.32 31.72
CA SER A 858 12.80 13.61 31.89
C SER A 858 11.99 13.53 30.59
N PHE A 859 11.91 14.63 29.84
CA PHE A 859 11.26 14.69 28.54
C PHE A 859 11.94 13.74 27.54
N THR A 860 13.27 13.79 27.45
CA THR A 860 14.05 12.92 26.56
C THR A 860 13.85 11.44 26.87
N ARG A 861 13.68 11.07 28.14
CA ARG A 861 13.38 9.69 28.56
C ARG A 861 11.94 9.25 28.28
N SER A 862 11.03 10.20 28.13
CA SER A 862 9.61 9.91 27.92
C SER A 862 9.26 9.56 26.47
N ILE A 863 10.13 9.91 25.54
CA ILE A 863 10.00 9.63 24.11
C ILE A 863 10.85 8.44 23.68
N GLU A 864 10.63 7.94 22.46
CA GLU A 864 11.46 6.91 21.84
C GLU A 864 12.93 7.34 21.75
N HIS A 865 13.86 6.40 21.96
CA HIS A 865 15.29 6.69 21.92
C HIS A 865 15.71 7.28 20.57
N PRO A 866 16.24 8.51 20.52
CA PRO A 866 16.61 9.16 19.28
C PRO A 866 17.93 8.61 18.74
N LEU A 867 18.16 8.78 17.43
CA LEU A 867 19.44 8.43 16.82
C LEU A 867 20.58 9.32 17.34
N ALA A 868 20.30 10.62 17.54
CA ALA A 868 21.25 11.60 18.05
C ALA A 868 20.67 12.40 19.21
N LEU A 869 21.52 12.72 20.18
CA LEU A 869 21.27 13.67 21.25
C LEU A 869 22.36 14.73 21.25
N TYR A 870 21.97 15.99 21.42
CA TYR A 870 22.90 17.11 21.55
C TYR A 870 22.75 17.78 22.91
N ALA A 871 23.88 18.18 23.50
CA ALA A 871 23.87 18.89 24.77
C ALA A 871 24.94 19.99 24.78
N PHE A 872 24.51 21.22 25.04
CA PHE A 872 25.35 22.40 25.15
C PHE A 872 25.49 22.77 26.63
N THR A 873 26.65 22.46 27.20
CA THR A 873 27.02 22.71 28.60
C THR A 873 28.54 22.67 28.78
N ASN A 874 29.04 23.52 29.66
CA ASN A 874 30.45 23.51 30.10
C ASN A 874 30.65 22.81 31.46
N ILE A 875 29.58 22.27 32.05
CA ILE A 875 29.63 21.63 33.37
C ILE A 875 29.72 20.11 33.22
N GLU A 876 30.80 19.53 33.74
CA GLU A 876 31.10 18.10 33.56
C GLU A 876 30.10 17.18 34.28
N SER A 877 29.54 17.61 35.42
CA SER A 877 28.49 16.85 36.09
C SER A 877 27.20 16.77 35.27
N GLU A 878 26.85 17.83 34.53
CA GLU A 878 25.66 17.83 33.66
C GLU A 878 25.85 16.85 32.49
N LYS A 879 27.04 16.84 31.87
CA LYS A 879 27.36 15.86 30.81
C LYS A 879 27.20 14.42 31.28
N LYS A 880 27.75 14.10 32.45
CA LYS A 880 27.63 12.77 33.07
C LYS A 880 26.19 12.39 33.35
N ARG A 881 25.38 13.34 33.86
CA ARG A 881 23.95 13.10 34.09
C ARG A 881 23.22 12.79 32.79
N ILE A 882 23.42 13.60 31.75
CA ILE A 882 22.81 13.35 30.42
C ILE A 882 23.21 11.97 29.89
N GLN A 883 24.50 11.61 29.95
CA GLN A 883 24.98 10.30 29.50
C GLN A 883 24.42 9.12 30.30
N ASN A 884 24.29 9.27 31.62
CA ASN A 884 23.87 8.17 32.50
C ASN A 884 22.34 8.02 32.59
N GLU A 885 21.60 9.11 32.36
CA GLU A 885 20.15 9.16 32.57
C GLU A 885 19.36 9.11 31.25
N THR A 886 20.00 9.21 30.09
CA THR A 886 19.36 9.11 28.76
C THR A 886 19.96 8.00 27.90
N SER A 887 19.30 7.65 26.79
CA SER A 887 19.75 6.65 25.83
C SER A 887 19.49 7.16 24.41
N SER A 888 20.52 7.11 23.55
CA SER A 888 20.48 7.50 22.14
C SER A 888 21.51 6.69 21.35
N GLY A 889 21.45 6.74 20.01
CA GLY A 889 22.47 6.11 19.16
C GLY A 889 23.86 6.75 19.36
N GLY A 890 23.90 8.08 19.39
CA GLY A 890 25.09 8.85 19.76
C GLY A 890 24.78 10.17 20.46
N VAL A 891 25.81 10.75 21.06
CA VAL A 891 25.74 12.05 21.75
C VAL A 891 26.89 12.95 21.30
N THR A 892 26.60 14.24 21.09
CA THR A 892 27.63 15.26 20.89
C THR A 892 27.44 16.40 21.88
N PHE A 893 28.53 16.77 22.55
CA PHE A 893 28.55 17.91 23.47
C PHE A 893 29.10 19.14 22.77
N ASN A 894 28.41 20.27 22.93
CA ASN A 894 28.78 21.59 22.42
C ASN A 894 28.91 21.70 20.88
N ASP A 895 28.35 20.75 20.14
CA ASP A 895 28.28 20.75 18.68
C ASP A 895 27.16 19.80 18.19
N CYS A 896 26.91 19.77 16.89
CA CYS A 896 25.94 18.89 16.24
C CYS A 896 26.61 18.01 15.17
N LEU A 897 25.98 16.87 14.84
CA LEU A 897 26.38 15.93 13.78
C LEU A 897 27.75 15.22 13.94
N LEU A 898 28.66 15.70 14.80
CA LEU A 898 30.06 15.23 14.83
C LEU A 898 30.24 13.74 15.19
N HIS A 899 29.43 13.19 16.09
CA HIS A 899 29.54 11.76 16.43
C HIS A 899 29.23 10.85 15.22
N ALA A 900 28.37 11.29 14.31
CA ALA A 900 28.05 10.57 13.07
C ALA A 900 29.18 10.67 12.03
N ALA A 901 30.04 11.67 12.15
CA ALA A 901 31.22 11.88 11.30
C ALA A 901 32.50 11.30 11.93
N ALA A 902 32.43 10.71 13.13
CA ALA A 902 33.57 10.17 13.82
C ALA A 902 34.08 8.91 13.10
N LEU A 903 35.19 9.05 12.38
CA LEU A 903 35.83 7.94 11.66
C LEU A 903 36.19 6.79 12.62
N ASP A 904 36.06 5.56 12.12
CA ASP A 904 36.34 4.31 12.84
C ASP A 904 35.50 4.04 14.10
N ALA A 905 34.58 4.94 14.49
CA ALA A 905 33.61 4.72 15.56
C ALA A 905 32.34 4.04 15.01
N PRO A 906 31.59 3.27 15.83
CA PRO A 906 30.32 2.71 15.39
C PRO A 906 29.28 3.82 15.29
N PHE A 907 28.54 3.83 14.18
CA PHE A 907 27.34 4.64 14.02
C PHE A 907 26.12 3.72 13.87
N GLY A 908 25.10 3.93 14.69
CA GLY A 908 23.89 3.11 14.74
C GLY A 908 22.89 3.63 15.77
N GLY A 909 21.63 3.21 15.63
CA GLY A 909 20.55 3.54 16.57
C GLY A 909 20.37 2.52 17.70
N VAL A 910 19.43 2.83 18.61
CA VAL A 910 18.98 1.94 19.68
C VAL A 910 17.47 2.01 19.82
N GLY A 911 16.80 0.86 19.94
CA GLY A 911 15.34 0.82 20.03
C GLY A 911 14.69 1.27 18.72
N ASN A 912 13.79 2.26 18.78
CA ASN A 912 13.06 2.71 17.59
C ASN A 912 13.92 3.56 16.61
N SER A 913 15.09 4.04 17.03
CA SER A 913 16.08 4.66 16.13
C SER A 913 16.98 3.68 15.41
N GLY A 914 16.96 2.39 15.77
CA GLY A 914 17.70 1.38 15.02
C GLY A 914 18.18 0.18 15.83
N ILE A 915 18.73 -0.79 15.09
CA ILE A 915 19.46 -1.95 15.63
C ILE A 915 20.67 -2.26 14.74
N GLY A 916 21.79 -2.59 15.38
CA GLY A 916 23.07 -2.74 14.69
C GLY A 916 23.80 -1.41 14.55
N SER A 917 25.00 -1.47 13.99
CA SER A 917 25.86 -0.30 13.77
C SER A 917 26.86 -0.59 12.65
N TYR A 918 27.27 0.44 11.93
CA TYR A 918 28.31 0.34 10.89
C TYR A 918 29.38 1.42 11.05
N HIS A 919 30.09 1.71 9.96
CA HIS A 919 31.36 2.48 9.85
C HIS A 919 32.62 1.69 10.24
N GLY A 920 33.69 1.94 9.49
CA GLY A 920 35.02 1.34 9.70
C GLY A 920 34.98 -0.17 9.99
N LYS A 921 35.69 -0.59 11.04
CA LYS A 921 35.71 -2.00 11.49
C LYS A 921 34.31 -2.51 11.86
N TYR A 922 33.46 -1.68 12.44
CA TYR A 922 32.12 -2.09 12.89
C TYR A 922 31.19 -2.42 11.72
N GLY A 923 31.31 -1.69 10.60
CA GLY A 923 30.64 -2.05 9.35
C GLY A 923 31.07 -3.42 8.84
N ILE A 924 32.36 -3.73 8.82
CA ILE A 924 32.85 -5.06 8.41
C ILE A 924 32.28 -6.15 9.32
N LEU A 925 32.22 -5.90 10.63
CA LEU A 925 31.64 -6.83 11.60
C LEU A 925 30.14 -7.03 11.38
N ALA A 926 29.38 -5.98 11.03
CA ALA A 926 27.94 -6.09 10.73
C ALA A 926 27.66 -7.05 9.55
N PHE A 927 28.59 -7.14 8.59
CA PHE A 927 28.51 -8.05 7.44
C PHE A 927 29.31 -9.36 7.62
N SER A 928 29.83 -9.64 8.83
CA SER A 928 30.65 -10.83 9.10
C SER A 928 30.07 -11.70 10.21
N HIS A 929 30.17 -13.01 10.03
CA HIS A 929 30.00 -14.00 11.11
C HIS A 929 31.34 -14.25 11.82
N LEU A 930 31.35 -14.11 13.14
CA LEU A 930 32.49 -14.46 13.99
C LEU A 930 32.48 -15.97 14.29
N ARG A 931 33.26 -16.72 13.51
CA ARG A 931 33.37 -18.16 13.61
C ARG A 931 34.54 -18.58 14.48
N THR A 932 34.24 -19.17 15.63
CA THR A 932 35.26 -19.78 16.49
C THR A 932 35.63 -21.18 16.01
N TYR A 933 36.93 -21.46 15.89
CA TYR A 933 37.43 -22.83 15.77
C TYR A 933 38.54 -23.10 16.78
N THR A 934 38.62 -24.35 17.23
CA THR A 934 39.66 -24.85 18.13
C THR A 934 40.19 -26.16 17.57
N ASN A 935 41.48 -26.41 17.74
CA ASN A 935 42.04 -27.73 17.47
C ASN A 935 41.74 -28.67 18.63
N ALA A 936 41.87 -29.97 18.37
CA ALA A 936 41.91 -30.96 19.43
C ALA A 936 43.05 -30.64 20.40
N ILE A 937 42.80 -30.93 21.68
CA ILE A 937 43.84 -30.82 22.70
C ILE A 937 44.97 -31.79 22.31
N PRO A 938 46.25 -31.37 22.41
CA PRO A 938 47.38 -32.22 22.08
C PRO A 938 47.32 -33.61 22.73
N THR A 939 47.57 -34.66 21.95
CA THR A 939 47.42 -36.07 22.35
C THR A 939 48.21 -36.46 23.61
N TRP A 940 49.31 -35.76 23.90
CA TRP A 940 50.11 -36.01 25.11
C TRP A 940 49.39 -35.61 26.42
N MET A 941 48.32 -34.80 26.35
CA MET A 941 47.47 -34.49 27.51
C MET A 941 46.25 -35.40 27.64
N GLU A 942 46.02 -36.29 26.69
CA GLU A 942 44.85 -37.18 26.67
C GLU A 942 44.75 -38.04 27.93
N GLY A 943 45.90 -38.48 28.47
CA GLY A 943 45.97 -39.21 29.73
C GLY A 943 45.56 -38.38 30.96
N ALA A 944 45.93 -37.09 31.00
CA ALA A 944 45.53 -36.17 32.08
C ALA A 944 44.04 -35.84 32.02
N MET A 945 43.44 -35.87 30.82
CA MET A 945 42.01 -35.68 30.60
C MET A 945 41.18 -36.96 30.77
N GLY A 946 41.80 -38.12 31.04
CA GLY A 946 41.11 -39.40 31.13
C GLY A 946 39.97 -39.44 32.16
N ALA A 947 40.02 -38.58 33.18
CA ALA A 947 38.94 -38.41 34.16
C ALA A 947 37.62 -37.92 33.55
N ARG A 948 37.62 -37.37 32.32
CA ARG A 948 36.41 -36.87 31.64
C ARG A 948 35.61 -37.98 30.98
N TYR A 949 36.24 -39.12 30.77
CA TYR A 949 35.63 -40.24 30.06
C TYR A 949 34.86 -41.16 31.02
N PRO A 950 33.75 -41.77 30.55
CA PRO A 950 33.07 -42.81 31.30
C PRO A 950 33.99 -44.00 31.66
N PRO A 951 33.74 -44.67 32.80
CA PRO A 951 32.65 -44.42 33.73
C PRO A 951 32.90 -43.20 34.62
N TYR A 952 31.85 -42.40 34.82
CA TYR A 952 31.91 -41.25 35.72
C TYR A 952 31.96 -41.72 37.18
N SER A 953 32.89 -41.16 37.97
CA SER A 953 33.07 -41.47 39.38
C SER A 953 33.30 -40.19 40.20
N ASP A 954 32.94 -40.21 41.48
CA ASP A 954 33.17 -39.07 42.38
C ASP A 954 34.65 -38.66 42.45
N THR A 955 35.55 -39.65 42.35
CA THR A 955 37.00 -39.42 42.30
C THR A 955 37.40 -38.62 41.06
N ASN A 956 36.85 -38.96 39.88
CA ASN A 956 37.12 -38.24 38.65
C ASN A 956 36.44 -36.87 38.62
N MET A 957 35.23 -36.74 39.18
CA MET A 957 34.52 -35.48 39.33
C MET A 957 35.31 -34.48 40.19
N ARG A 958 35.85 -34.91 41.34
CA ARG A 958 36.67 -34.06 42.21
C ARG A 958 38.00 -33.63 41.57
N LYS A 959 38.56 -34.46 40.67
CA LYS A 959 39.78 -34.13 39.92
C LYS A 959 39.52 -33.08 38.83
N LEU A 960 38.38 -33.14 38.15
CA LEU A 960 38.05 -32.23 37.04
C LEU A 960 37.37 -30.93 37.49
N SER A 961 36.57 -30.99 38.55
CA SER A 961 35.76 -29.88 39.04
C SER A 961 36.03 -29.64 40.53
N PRO A 962 37.20 -29.06 40.88
CA PRO A 962 37.42 -28.63 42.25
C PRO A 962 36.35 -27.59 42.65
N PRO A 963 35.87 -27.61 43.90
CA PRO A 963 34.82 -26.69 44.34
C PRO A 963 35.29 -25.24 44.20
N ALA A 964 34.57 -24.47 43.38
CA ALA A 964 34.81 -23.05 43.23
C ALA A 964 34.50 -22.33 44.54
N LYS A 965 35.43 -21.48 45.01
CA LYS A 965 35.20 -20.60 46.16
C LYS A 965 34.87 -19.21 45.65
N ALA A 966 33.67 -18.73 45.94
CA ALA A 966 33.30 -17.36 45.65
C ALA A 966 34.21 -16.41 46.43
N PRO A 967 34.80 -15.38 45.79
CA PRO A 967 35.56 -14.36 46.50
C PRO A 967 34.66 -13.37 47.27
N PHE A 968 33.36 -13.63 47.31
CA PHE A 968 32.31 -12.85 47.96
C PHE A 968 31.37 -13.77 48.75
N ASP A 969 30.69 -13.22 49.74
CA ASP A 969 29.65 -13.91 50.49
C ASP A 969 28.31 -13.92 49.74
N ARG A 970 27.26 -14.47 50.37
CA ARG A 970 25.92 -14.53 49.77
C ARG A 970 25.25 -13.16 49.62
N GLU A 971 25.76 -12.14 50.29
CA GLU A 971 25.29 -10.75 50.19
C GLU A 971 26.09 -9.96 49.14
N GLY A 972 27.09 -10.59 48.51
CA GLY A 972 27.94 -9.96 47.50
C GLY A 972 29.11 -9.17 48.07
N ASN A 973 29.35 -9.24 49.39
CA ASN A 973 30.49 -8.57 50.01
C ASN A 973 31.77 -9.36 49.74
N ASP A 974 32.83 -8.67 49.32
CA ASP A 974 34.14 -9.28 49.09
C ASP A 974 34.70 -9.91 50.39
N THR A 975 34.81 -11.24 50.42
CA THR A 975 35.39 -12.01 51.53
C THR A 975 36.91 -12.14 51.42
N THR A 976 37.48 -11.74 50.27
CA THR A 976 38.91 -11.83 49.96
C THR A 976 39.78 -10.80 50.68
N SER A 977 39.21 -9.75 51.29
CA SER A 977 39.97 -8.78 52.10
C SER A 977 40.66 -9.45 53.31
N ARG A 978 39.99 -10.40 53.97
CA ARG A 978 40.57 -11.14 55.10
C ARG A 978 41.58 -12.21 54.68
N SER A 979 41.48 -12.76 53.46
CA SER A 979 42.41 -13.79 52.97
C SER A 979 43.68 -13.22 52.34
N LYS A 980 43.63 -12.01 51.76
CA LYS A 980 44.83 -11.31 51.24
C LYS A 980 45.83 -10.94 52.34
N VAL A 981 45.35 -10.61 53.55
CA VAL A 981 46.22 -10.33 54.72
C VAL A 981 46.90 -11.61 55.22
N LEU A 982 46.17 -12.74 55.26
CA LEU A 982 46.71 -14.05 55.64
C LEU A 982 47.62 -14.67 54.58
N SER A 983 47.34 -14.49 53.29
CA SER A 983 48.19 -14.99 52.21
C SER A 983 49.45 -14.16 52.05
N ALA A 984 49.39 -12.83 52.20
CA ALA A 984 50.59 -11.98 52.24
C ALA A 984 51.51 -12.35 53.41
N ALA A 985 50.95 -12.65 54.59
CA ALA A 985 51.73 -13.13 55.73
C ALA A 985 52.36 -14.52 55.48
N ALA A 986 51.65 -15.44 54.84
CA ALA A 986 52.18 -16.76 54.47
C ALA A 986 53.25 -16.68 53.36
N THR A 987 53.07 -15.82 52.35
CA THR A 987 54.04 -15.58 51.28
C THR A 987 55.28 -14.86 51.80
N LEU A 988 55.15 -13.93 52.75
CA LEU A 988 56.28 -13.32 53.46
C LEU A 988 57.01 -14.31 54.37
N ALA A 989 56.32 -15.26 54.99
CA ALA A 989 56.95 -16.33 55.77
C ALA A 989 57.74 -17.30 54.86
N VAL A 990 57.19 -17.66 53.69
CA VAL A 990 57.88 -18.49 52.70
C VAL A 990 59.05 -17.75 52.06
N LEU A 991 58.92 -16.45 51.75
CA LEU A 991 60.02 -15.59 51.29
C LEU A 991 61.10 -15.38 52.36
N GLY A 992 60.72 -15.21 53.63
CA GLY A 992 61.67 -15.11 54.75
C GLY A 992 62.47 -16.40 54.96
N ILE A 993 61.83 -17.56 54.83
CA ILE A 993 62.49 -18.87 54.90
C ILE A 993 63.38 -19.13 53.68
N SER A 994 62.98 -18.70 52.48
CA SER A 994 63.79 -18.87 51.26
C SER A 994 64.94 -17.86 51.16
N VAL A 995 64.80 -16.64 51.68
CA VAL A 995 65.90 -15.67 51.82
C VAL A 995 66.90 -16.13 52.88
N TRP A 996 66.44 -16.78 53.96
CA TRP A 996 67.32 -17.39 54.96
C TRP A 996 68.05 -18.65 54.43
N MET A 997 67.38 -19.47 53.60
CA MET A 997 67.98 -20.68 53.00
C MET A 997 68.92 -20.40 51.83
N PHE A 998 68.76 -19.30 51.08
CA PHE A 998 69.50 -19.06 49.83
C PHE A 998 70.39 -17.81 49.82
N GLY A 999 70.58 -17.13 50.96
CA GLY A 999 71.23 -15.83 51.06
C GLY A 999 72.64 -15.77 51.68
N ALA A 1000 73.45 -16.83 51.60
CA ALA A 1000 74.87 -16.75 51.94
C ALA A 1000 75.73 -17.41 50.85
N ARG A 1001 75.96 -16.70 49.74
CA ARG A 1001 77.25 -16.59 49.05
C ARG A 1001 77.10 -15.87 47.72
N GLU A 1002 77.74 -14.70 47.66
CA GLU A 1002 78.57 -14.25 46.55
C GLU A 1002 78.01 -14.45 45.14
N LYS A 1003 77.42 -13.37 44.59
CA LYS A 1003 77.83 -12.76 43.30
C LYS A 1003 76.81 -11.71 42.85
N LEU A 1004 77.10 -10.44 43.11
CA LEU A 1004 76.54 -9.32 42.35
C LEU A 1004 77.69 -8.39 41.90
N PRO A 1005 77.88 -8.15 40.58
CA PRO A 1005 78.85 -7.20 40.04
C PRO A 1005 78.41 -5.73 40.14
N PRO A 1006 79.36 -4.78 40.01
CA PRO A 1006 79.18 -3.37 40.35
C PRO A 1006 78.50 -2.58 39.23
N TYR A 1007 77.77 -1.54 39.63
CA TYR A 1007 76.94 -0.62 38.82
C TYR A 1007 75.42 -0.92 38.73
N GLY A 1008 74.91 -1.65 39.72
CA GLY A 1008 73.75 -1.21 40.52
C GLY A 1008 74.18 -0.41 41.75
N ARG A 1009 75.20 0.46 41.59
CA ARG A 1009 75.80 1.23 42.70
C ARG A 1009 75.18 2.60 42.94
N ASN A 1010 74.17 3.02 42.17
CA ASN A 1010 73.38 4.22 42.48
C ASN A 1010 71.93 4.03 42.01
N TRP A 1011 71.16 3.36 42.87
CA TRP A 1011 69.70 3.40 42.98
C TRP A 1011 68.93 3.16 41.66
N LEU A 1012 69.09 1.94 41.14
CA LEU A 1012 68.40 1.29 40.01
C LEU A 1012 67.89 2.22 38.90
N ARG A 1013 68.83 2.94 38.23
CA ARG A 1013 68.55 3.63 36.95
C ARG A 1013 68.37 2.63 35.79
N LYS A 1014 67.20 1.99 35.76
CA LYS A 1014 66.30 1.83 34.62
C LYS A 1014 64.94 1.33 35.11
#